data_AF-A0A514K0M9-F1
#
_entry.id   AF-A0A514K0M9-F1
#
_cell.length_a   1.000
_cell.length_b   1.000
_cell.length_c   1.000
_cell.angle_alpha   90.00
_cell.angle_beta   90.00
_cell.angle_gamma   90.00
#
_symmetry.space_group_name_H-M   'P 1'
#
loop_
_entity.id
_entity.type
_entity.pdbx_description
1 polymer ?
#
loop_
_entity_poly.entity_id
_entity_poly.type
_entity_poly.pdbx_seq_one_letter_code
_entity_poly.pdbx_strand_id
1 'polypeptide(L)'
;MVPPPGTTASEAPDWPQCAHGSGADRCRGRRVDPHPACLAHLGSAERAGHLAGLRPGAALDHRGTPFTPDLLDELLAALDDPATGRRVLGPAEFDEAHFSGEAMFERVDFTGDVSFGGARFGGAHFTGSRFGGGIGFGEAEVARDAWFDDVQVDADAWFYGARIGGALRFPSARIGGSAVFNGLVAGGDVTFGAAAFDGTALFTGAEIAGEAWFDGARFADDASFDRLRTGRPALFDGALFQGEACFDLAVIGDDISFRDTEFRRGAGFSGATFGGGVALRGCGTGGDITFRGATFQRTTVLGPLALPGLLDLSDAVFQSAVTVEAAARDLRCRRTRWASTAALRLRHARVDVRDAVLEFPVSIASRSRRFVADDGREIDEPGLTDARVRVVSLSGADAAHLVLTDVDLTDCLFAETVHLDQLRLGGRCPLALPPSGIRWTRRRTLIEEHHWRAERHGGPGWTPAPPGTDVRAPAVLAPVYRQLRKALEDGRNEPGAADFYYGEMEMRRHDPETPRGERVLLGLYWAVSGYGLRATRALGWLLLAVVATVLAMTLWGLPQDDPRQTSTGRVSGGGITLTTEKPDPVNPQGPYARRLSGKRAEKALRTVVNSVVFRSSGQELTTAGTYIEMTSRVVEPALLGLAVLAVRSRVKR
;
A
#
# COMPACT_ATOMS: atom_id res chain seq x y z
N MET A 1 -35.13 -15.49 2.83
CA MET A 1 -35.38 -16.94 3.02
C MET A 1 -34.99 -17.60 1.70
N VAL A 2 -33.90 -18.37 1.66
CA VAL A 2 -33.33 -18.92 0.42
C VAL A 2 -34.08 -20.20 0.04
N PRO A 3 -34.72 -20.33 -1.15
CA PRO A 3 -35.16 -21.63 -1.63
C PRO A 3 -33.95 -22.40 -2.23
N PRO A 4 -33.95 -23.74 -2.18
CA PRO A 4 -32.76 -24.56 -2.44
C PRO A 4 -32.43 -24.66 -3.95
N PRO A 5 -31.16 -24.87 -4.34
CA PRO A 5 -30.81 -25.19 -5.71
C PRO A 5 -30.91 -26.71 -5.94
N GLY A 6 -31.75 -27.11 -6.89
CA GLY A 6 -31.72 -28.48 -7.42
C GLY A 6 -33.09 -29.00 -7.81
N THR A 7 -33.47 -28.77 -9.06
CA THR A 7 -34.46 -29.62 -9.75
C THR A 7 -33.87 -30.06 -11.09
N THR A 8 -33.49 -31.33 -11.12
CA THR A 8 -33.44 -32.13 -12.33
C THR A 8 -34.79 -32.09 -13.04
N ALA A 9 -34.75 -32.04 -14.36
CA ALA A 9 -35.91 -32.02 -15.27
C ALA A 9 -37.05 -32.99 -14.90
N SER A 10 -38.27 -32.55 -15.20
CA SER A 10 -39.51 -33.34 -15.33
C SER A 10 -40.30 -33.66 -14.05
N GLU A 11 -40.76 -32.64 -13.33
CA GLU A 11 -42.01 -32.72 -12.56
C GLU A 11 -43.14 -32.03 -13.34
N ALA A 12 -44.34 -32.59 -13.31
CA ALA A 12 -45.50 -31.99 -13.97
C ALA A 12 -45.87 -30.68 -13.25
N PRO A 13 -46.17 -29.58 -13.98
CA PRO A 13 -46.54 -28.31 -13.34
C PRO A 13 -47.67 -28.45 -12.31
N ASP A 14 -47.55 -27.75 -11.18
CA ASP A 14 -48.43 -27.83 -10.01
C ASP A 14 -49.83 -27.19 -10.20
N TRP A 15 -50.15 -26.69 -11.39
CA TRP A 15 -51.44 -26.04 -11.69
C TRP A 15 -52.33 -26.83 -12.65
N PRO A 16 -53.66 -26.55 -12.66
CA PRO A 16 -54.58 -27.21 -13.58
C PRO A 16 -54.30 -26.85 -15.04
N GLN A 17 -53.74 -27.79 -15.80
CA GLN A 17 -53.32 -27.58 -17.19
C GLN A 17 -54.45 -27.65 -18.22
N CYS A 18 -54.22 -27.02 -19.35
CA CYS A 18 -55.04 -27.03 -20.55
C CYS A 18 -55.21 -28.46 -21.09
N ALA A 19 -56.43 -28.78 -21.51
CA ALA A 19 -56.76 -30.05 -22.16
C ALA A 19 -56.37 -30.10 -23.65
N HIS A 20 -55.78 -29.03 -24.21
CA HIS A 20 -55.38 -28.95 -25.61
C HIS A 20 -54.02 -29.63 -25.86
N GLY A 21 -53.95 -30.42 -26.93
CA GLY A 21 -52.76 -31.21 -27.28
C GLY A 21 -52.70 -32.58 -26.60
N SER A 22 -51.78 -33.45 -27.03
CA SER A 22 -51.57 -34.79 -26.46
C SER A 22 -50.09 -35.17 -26.50
N GLY A 23 -49.65 -36.00 -25.54
CA GLY A 23 -48.25 -36.43 -25.46
C GLY A 23 -47.28 -35.28 -25.23
N ALA A 24 -46.25 -35.16 -26.06
CA ALA A 24 -45.23 -34.11 -25.97
C ALA A 24 -45.74 -32.71 -26.37
N ASP A 25 -46.80 -32.62 -27.18
CA ASP A 25 -47.39 -31.37 -27.67
C ASP A 25 -48.53 -30.86 -26.76
N ARG A 26 -48.64 -31.42 -25.54
CA ARG A 26 -49.66 -30.99 -24.59
C ARG A 26 -49.35 -29.57 -24.13
N CYS A 27 -50.33 -28.67 -24.25
CA CYS A 27 -50.22 -27.31 -23.73
C CYS A 27 -50.12 -27.34 -22.20
N ARG A 28 -49.09 -26.68 -21.66
CA ARG A 28 -48.86 -26.53 -20.22
C ARG A 28 -49.60 -25.34 -19.60
N GLY A 29 -50.28 -24.55 -20.42
CA GLY A 29 -51.02 -23.37 -19.99
C GLY A 29 -52.10 -23.71 -18.98
N ARG A 30 -52.23 -22.87 -17.95
CA ARG A 30 -53.28 -23.00 -16.97
C ARG A 30 -54.64 -22.83 -17.61
N ARG A 31 -55.57 -23.73 -17.31
CA ARG A 31 -56.95 -23.62 -17.78
C ARG A 31 -57.66 -22.44 -17.12
N VAL A 32 -58.60 -21.83 -17.84
CA VAL A 32 -59.41 -20.70 -17.37
C VAL A 32 -60.76 -21.23 -16.93
N ASP A 33 -61.05 -21.25 -15.62
CA ASP A 33 -62.31 -21.80 -15.12
C ASP A 33 -63.52 -20.97 -15.60
N PRO A 34 -64.65 -21.61 -15.95
CA PRO A 34 -64.94 -23.05 -15.87
C PRO A 34 -64.50 -23.87 -17.10
N HIS A 35 -63.77 -23.29 -18.05
CA HIS A 35 -63.39 -23.92 -19.31
C HIS A 35 -62.18 -24.88 -19.15
N PRO A 36 -62.13 -25.99 -19.91
CA PRO A 36 -61.01 -26.95 -19.85
C PRO A 36 -59.75 -26.48 -20.59
N ALA A 37 -59.78 -25.30 -21.21
CA ALA A 37 -58.70 -24.76 -22.03
C ALA A 37 -58.06 -23.51 -21.38
N CYS A 38 -56.80 -23.24 -21.71
CA CYS A 38 -56.13 -21.98 -21.36
C CYS A 38 -56.62 -20.84 -22.26
N LEU A 39 -56.32 -19.60 -21.89
CA LEU A 39 -56.80 -18.39 -22.60
C LEU A 39 -56.55 -18.44 -24.11
N ALA A 40 -55.38 -18.95 -24.52
CA ALA A 40 -54.99 -19.12 -25.91
C ALA A 40 -55.85 -20.11 -26.71
N HIS A 41 -56.33 -21.18 -26.07
CA HIS A 41 -57.08 -22.26 -26.70
C HIS A 41 -58.61 -22.15 -26.48
N LEU A 42 -59.08 -21.11 -25.79
CA LEU A 42 -60.51 -20.80 -25.73
C LEU A 42 -61.02 -20.41 -27.12
N GLY A 43 -62.26 -20.83 -27.43
CA GLY A 43 -62.96 -20.33 -28.60
C GLY A 43 -63.22 -18.82 -28.50
N SER A 44 -63.39 -18.13 -29.63
CA SER A 44 -63.52 -16.67 -29.67
C SER A 44 -64.65 -16.13 -28.78
N ALA A 45 -65.81 -16.79 -28.76
CA ALA A 45 -66.94 -16.39 -27.93
C ALA A 45 -66.69 -16.60 -26.43
N GLU A 46 -66.06 -17.71 -26.06
CA GLU A 46 -65.70 -18.03 -24.66
C GLU A 46 -64.63 -17.05 -24.14
N ARG A 47 -63.62 -16.78 -24.97
CA ARG A 47 -62.56 -15.81 -24.67
C ARG A 47 -63.13 -14.41 -24.46
N ALA A 48 -63.97 -13.91 -25.38
CA ALA A 48 -64.60 -12.61 -25.25
C ALA A 48 -65.47 -12.52 -23.98
N GLY A 49 -66.20 -13.58 -23.65
CA GLY A 49 -66.98 -13.66 -22.40
C GLY A 49 -66.11 -13.63 -21.14
N HIS A 50 -64.99 -14.35 -21.14
CA HIS A 50 -64.03 -14.33 -20.04
C HIS A 50 -63.40 -12.93 -19.85
N LEU A 51 -62.91 -12.32 -20.94
CA LEU A 51 -62.29 -10.99 -20.92
C LEU A 51 -63.28 -9.90 -20.48
N ALA A 52 -64.53 -9.95 -20.92
CA ALA A 52 -65.57 -9.00 -20.49
C ALA A 52 -65.92 -9.11 -18.99
N GLY A 53 -65.58 -10.24 -18.35
CA GLY A 53 -65.75 -10.45 -16.92
C GLY A 53 -64.62 -9.85 -16.08
N LEU A 54 -63.49 -9.49 -16.69
CA LEU A 54 -62.36 -8.88 -16.00
C LEU A 54 -62.68 -7.42 -15.64
N ARG A 55 -62.07 -6.96 -14.55
CA ARG A 55 -62.15 -5.57 -14.10
C ARG A 55 -60.73 -5.06 -13.86
N PRO A 56 -60.48 -3.75 -14.00
CA PRO A 56 -59.19 -3.18 -13.60
C PRO A 56 -58.85 -3.57 -12.15
N GLY A 57 -57.65 -4.10 -11.94
CA GLY A 57 -57.17 -4.63 -10.65
C GLY A 57 -57.50 -6.10 -10.38
N ALA A 58 -58.10 -6.83 -11.33
CA ALA A 58 -58.36 -8.26 -11.18
C ALA A 58 -57.05 -9.08 -11.08
N ALA A 59 -57.07 -10.12 -10.25
CA ALA A 59 -55.97 -11.08 -10.17
C ALA A 59 -55.96 -11.97 -11.42
N LEU A 60 -54.78 -12.22 -11.97
CA LEU A 60 -54.56 -13.02 -13.18
C LEU A 60 -53.68 -14.23 -12.87
N ASP A 61 -54.08 -15.40 -13.38
CA ASP A 61 -53.24 -16.60 -13.33
C ASP A 61 -53.27 -17.27 -14.71
N HIS A 62 -52.19 -17.04 -15.46
CA HIS A 62 -51.98 -17.51 -16.83
C HIS A 62 -50.64 -18.25 -16.98
N ARG A 63 -50.18 -18.90 -15.91
CA ARG A 63 -48.97 -19.73 -15.93
C ARG A 63 -48.97 -20.76 -17.08
N GLY A 64 -47.82 -20.96 -17.72
CA GLY A 64 -47.63 -21.87 -18.85
C GLY A 64 -48.35 -21.48 -20.15
N THR A 65 -49.10 -20.37 -20.17
CA THR A 65 -50.00 -20.05 -21.29
C THR A 65 -49.21 -19.43 -22.44
N PRO A 66 -49.42 -19.87 -23.69
CA PRO A 66 -48.85 -19.19 -24.85
C PRO A 66 -49.62 -17.91 -25.19
N PHE A 67 -48.92 -16.80 -25.37
CA PHE A 67 -49.46 -15.49 -25.74
C PHE A 67 -48.91 -15.05 -27.10
N THR A 68 -49.82 -14.73 -28.02
CA THR A 68 -49.50 -13.91 -29.18
C THR A 68 -49.60 -12.42 -28.80
N PRO A 69 -48.96 -11.50 -29.54
CA PRO A 69 -49.11 -10.07 -29.31
C PRO A 69 -50.59 -9.63 -29.26
N ASP A 70 -51.39 -10.06 -30.23
CA ASP A 70 -52.83 -9.75 -30.28
C ASP A 70 -53.58 -10.26 -29.05
N LEU A 71 -53.27 -11.46 -28.57
CA LEU A 71 -53.93 -12.04 -27.39
C LEU A 71 -53.57 -11.29 -26.11
N LEU A 72 -52.31 -10.84 -26.00
CA LEU A 72 -51.87 -10.02 -24.88
C LEU A 72 -52.56 -8.65 -24.91
N ASP A 73 -52.65 -8.03 -26.09
CA ASP A 73 -53.35 -6.76 -26.26
C ASP A 73 -54.84 -6.88 -25.93
N GLU A 74 -55.51 -7.96 -26.36
CA GLU A 74 -56.90 -8.28 -25.97
C GLU A 74 -57.06 -8.39 -24.44
N LEU A 75 -56.14 -9.08 -23.77
CA LEU A 75 -56.15 -9.23 -22.31
C LEU A 75 -55.95 -7.89 -21.60
N LEU A 76 -54.96 -7.10 -22.02
CA LEU A 76 -54.63 -5.83 -21.40
C LEU A 76 -55.71 -4.77 -21.65
N ALA A 77 -56.34 -4.75 -22.82
CA ALA A 77 -57.45 -3.83 -23.13
C ALA A 77 -58.66 -4.06 -22.22
N ALA A 78 -58.89 -5.30 -21.77
CA ALA A 78 -59.96 -5.61 -20.82
C ALA A 78 -59.70 -5.03 -19.40
N LEU A 79 -58.48 -4.57 -19.14
CA LEU A 79 -58.02 -4.08 -17.83
C LEU A 79 -57.70 -2.57 -17.85
N ASP A 80 -58.05 -1.88 -18.94
CA ASP A 80 -57.95 -0.42 -19.03
C ASP A 80 -58.89 0.25 -18.01
N ASP A 81 -58.31 1.07 -17.13
CA ASP A 81 -59.08 1.92 -16.23
C ASP A 81 -59.34 3.29 -16.89
N PRO A 82 -60.60 3.62 -17.23
CA PRO A 82 -60.94 4.89 -17.86
C PRO A 82 -60.73 6.11 -16.96
N ALA A 83 -60.64 5.93 -15.63
CA ALA A 83 -60.42 7.04 -14.70
C ALA A 83 -58.96 7.53 -14.72
N THR A 84 -58.01 6.60 -14.82
CA THR A 84 -56.57 6.90 -14.80
C THR A 84 -55.95 6.91 -16.19
N GLY A 85 -56.61 6.31 -17.19
CA GLY A 85 -56.05 6.11 -18.54
C GLY A 85 -54.84 5.16 -18.52
N ARG A 86 -54.82 4.23 -17.56
CA ARG A 86 -53.76 3.23 -17.38
C ARG A 86 -54.40 1.85 -17.24
N ARG A 87 -53.62 0.82 -17.55
CA ARG A 87 -54.01 -0.58 -17.36
C ARG A 87 -53.74 -0.94 -15.92
N VAL A 88 -54.71 -1.52 -15.21
CA VAL A 88 -54.54 -1.89 -13.81
C VAL A 88 -54.67 -3.40 -13.66
N LEU A 89 -53.62 -4.04 -13.17
CA LEU A 89 -53.57 -5.47 -12.91
C LEU A 89 -53.49 -5.72 -11.40
N GLY A 90 -54.18 -6.74 -10.92
CA GLY A 90 -54.02 -7.27 -9.57
C GLY A 90 -52.70 -8.05 -9.42
N PRO A 91 -52.62 -8.98 -8.45
CA PRO A 91 -51.61 -10.03 -8.45
C PRO A 91 -51.65 -10.81 -9.78
N ALA A 92 -50.50 -11.06 -10.39
CA ALA A 92 -50.44 -11.67 -11.72
C ALA A 92 -49.37 -12.76 -11.83
N GLU A 93 -49.79 -13.98 -12.14
CA GLU A 93 -48.91 -15.14 -12.32
C GLU A 93 -48.80 -15.53 -13.80
N PHE A 94 -47.60 -15.39 -14.36
CA PHE A 94 -47.23 -15.72 -15.73
C PHE A 94 -46.02 -16.66 -15.78
N ASP A 95 -45.73 -17.39 -14.70
CA ASP A 95 -44.64 -18.37 -14.65
C ASP A 95 -44.76 -19.38 -15.80
N GLU A 96 -43.64 -19.70 -16.44
CA GLU A 96 -43.54 -20.57 -17.63
C GLU A 96 -44.41 -20.12 -18.83
N ALA A 97 -44.99 -18.92 -18.84
CA ALA A 97 -45.74 -18.40 -19.98
C ALA A 97 -44.83 -18.17 -21.20
N HIS A 98 -45.38 -18.31 -22.41
CA HIS A 98 -44.62 -18.14 -23.65
C HIS A 98 -45.19 -17.02 -24.51
N PHE A 99 -44.52 -15.89 -24.56
CA PHE A 99 -44.86 -14.76 -25.42
C PHE A 99 -44.12 -14.90 -26.74
N SER A 100 -44.84 -15.22 -27.82
CA SER A 100 -44.25 -15.55 -29.13
C SER A 100 -43.64 -14.35 -29.86
N GLY A 101 -43.84 -13.13 -29.34
CA GLY A 101 -43.34 -11.88 -29.91
C GLY A 101 -42.95 -10.88 -28.83
N GLU A 102 -43.10 -9.60 -29.15
CA GLU A 102 -42.91 -8.51 -28.19
C GLU A 102 -44.07 -8.47 -27.18
N ALA A 103 -43.78 -8.56 -25.89
CA ALA A 103 -44.78 -8.42 -24.83
C ALA A 103 -44.84 -6.97 -24.34
N MET A 104 -45.90 -6.25 -24.73
CA MET A 104 -46.11 -4.82 -24.44
C MET A 104 -46.87 -4.61 -23.12
N PHE A 105 -46.16 -4.46 -22.03
CA PHE A 105 -46.70 -4.06 -20.72
C PHE A 105 -46.35 -2.60 -20.42
N GLU A 106 -46.57 -1.69 -21.36
CA GLU A 106 -46.28 -0.26 -21.19
C GLU A 106 -47.32 0.44 -20.32
N ARG A 107 -46.84 1.29 -19.40
CA ARG A 107 -47.65 2.12 -18.49
C ARG A 107 -48.70 1.36 -17.68
N VAL A 108 -48.41 0.11 -17.33
CA VAL A 108 -49.27 -0.76 -16.54
C VAL A 108 -49.04 -0.51 -15.04
N ASP A 109 -50.11 -0.45 -14.27
CA ASP A 109 -50.08 -0.41 -12.81
C ASP A 109 -50.43 -1.80 -12.25
N PHE A 110 -49.41 -2.51 -11.77
CA PHE A 110 -49.56 -3.77 -11.06
C PHE A 110 -49.73 -3.49 -9.57
N THR A 111 -50.89 -3.79 -9.03
CA THR A 111 -51.26 -3.49 -7.63
C THR A 111 -50.87 -4.58 -6.63
N GLY A 112 -50.41 -5.73 -7.12
CA GLY A 112 -49.91 -6.84 -6.31
C GLY A 112 -48.64 -7.45 -6.89
N ASP A 113 -48.23 -8.59 -6.34
CA ASP A 113 -47.02 -9.29 -6.80
C ASP A 113 -47.20 -9.87 -8.21
N VAL A 114 -46.12 -9.81 -9.00
CA VAL A 114 -46.10 -10.25 -10.39
C VAL A 114 -44.96 -11.23 -10.59
N SER A 115 -45.26 -12.41 -11.14
CA SER A 115 -44.25 -13.44 -11.41
C SER A 115 -44.24 -13.87 -12.87
N PHE A 116 -43.05 -13.89 -13.45
CA PHE A 116 -42.68 -14.35 -14.78
C PHE A 116 -41.56 -15.41 -14.69
N GLY A 117 -41.54 -16.21 -13.62
CA GLY A 117 -40.51 -17.22 -13.38
C GLY A 117 -40.47 -18.25 -14.51
N GLY A 118 -39.31 -18.44 -15.14
CA GLY A 118 -39.15 -19.34 -16.29
C GLY A 118 -39.97 -18.95 -17.53
N ALA A 119 -40.57 -17.75 -17.58
CA ALA A 119 -41.32 -17.30 -18.74
C ALA A 119 -40.39 -16.98 -19.92
N ARG A 120 -40.92 -17.12 -21.13
CA ARG A 120 -40.19 -16.89 -22.38
C ARG A 120 -40.78 -15.72 -23.16
N PHE A 121 -39.94 -14.79 -23.57
CA PHE A 121 -40.35 -13.60 -24.32
C PHE A 121 -39.58 -13.49 -25.63
N GLY A 122 -40.25 -13.07 -26.71
CA GLY A 122 -39.57 -12.58 -27.92
C GLY A 122 -38.88 -11.23 -27.68
N GLY A 123 -39.44 -10.41 -26.80
CA GLY A 123 -38.91 -9.18 -26.20
C GLY A 123 -39.91 -8.69 -25.14
N ALA A 124 -39.46 -7.92 -24.15
CA ALA A 124 -40.28 -7.59 -22.97
C ALA A 124 -40.21 -6.09 -22.67
N HIS A 125 -41.36 -5.40 -22.68
CA HIS A 125 -41.39 -3.94 -22.53
C HIS A 125 -42.33 -3.54 -21.41
N PHE A 126 -41.77 -2.89 -20.40
CA PHE A 126 -42.46 -2.46 -19.19
C PHE A 126 -42.30 -0.95 -18.95
N THR A 127 -41.98 -0.19 -19.99
CA THR A 127 -41.68 1.24 -19.91
C THR A 127 -42.78 2.03 -19.19
N GLY A 128 -42.38 2.79 -18.17
CA GLY A 128 -43.25 3.62 -17.35
C GLY A 128 -44.27 2.85 -16.51
N SER A 129 -44.10 1.55 -16.31
CA SER A 129 -44.98 0.73 -15.47
C SER A 129 -44.64 0.84 -13.98
N ARG A 130 -45.65 0.62 -13.14
CA ARG A 130 -45.50 0.64 -11.67
C ARG A 130 -45.91 -0.69 -11.08
N PHE A 131 -45.12 -1.17 -10.13
CA PHE A 131 -45.34 -2.41 -9.41
C PHE A 131 -45.45 -2.06 -7.93
N GLY A 132 -46.67 -2.13 -7.40
CA GLY A 132 -46.93 -1.96 -5.97
C GLY A 132 -46.51 -3.16 -5.13
N GLY A 133 -46.35 -4.33 -5.77
CA GLY A 133 -45.78 -5.55 -5.19
C GLY A 133 -44.40 -5.89 -5.77
N GLY A 134 -43.90 -7.07 -5.41
CA GLY A 134 -42.64 -7.60 -5.93
C GLY A 134 -42.77 -8.08 -7.38
N ILE A 135 -41.66 -8.04 -8.11
CA ILE A 135 -41.58 -8.49 -9.49
C ILE A 135 -40.56 -9.61 -9.65
N GLY A 136 -40.97 -10.75 -10.22
CA GLY A 136 -40.13 -11.92 -10.44
C GLY A 136 -39.93 -12.25 -11.91
N PHE A 137 -38.67 -12.35 -12.32
CA PHE A 137 -38.18 -12.84 -13.63
C PHE A 137 -37.12 -13.94 -13.43
N GLY A 138 -37.19 -14.67 -12.31
CA GLY A 138 -36.26 -15.77 -12.03
C GLY A 138 -36.21 -16.77 -13.18
N GLU A 139 -35.02 -17.01 -13.72
CA GLU A 139 -34.80 -17.93 -14.86
C GLU A 139 -35.60 -17.60 -16.13
N ALA A 140 -36.15 -16.38 -16.25
CA ALA A 140 -36.86 -15.96 -17.45
C ALA A 140 -35.91 -15.82 -18.66
N GLU A 141 -36.40 -16.13 -19.86
CA GLU A 141 -35.64 -16.04 -21.10
C GLU A 141 -36.26 -15.00 -22.03
N VAL A 142 -35.54 -13.91 -22.30
CA VAL A 142 -35.93 -12.88 -23.27
C VAL A 142 -35.02 -13.01 -24.49
N ALA A 143 -35.58 -13.31 -25.65
CA ALA A 143 -34.78 -13.59 -26.85
C ALA A 143 -34.07 -12.34 -27.41
N ARG A 144 -34.66 -11.16 -27.23
CA ARG A 144 -34.11 -9.87 -27.66
C ARG A 144 -33.97 -8.94 -26.45
N ASP A 145 -34.56 -7.76 -26.51
CA ASP A 145 -34.37 -6.72 -25.51
C ASP A 145 -35.44 -6.77 -24.42
N ALA A 146 -35.06 -6.30 -23.24
CA ALA A 146 -35.95 -6.12 -22.11
C ALA A 146 -35.85 -4.67 -21.60
N TRP A 147 -36.94 -3.92 -21.73
CA TRP A 147 -36.99 -2.48 -21.44
C TRP A 147 -37.85 -2.21 -20.20
N PHE A 148 -37.23 -1.63 -19.18
CA PHE A 148 -37.82 -1.22 -17.91
C PHE A 148 -37.49 0.26 -17.62
N ASP A 149 -37.47 1.08 -18.67
CA ASP A 149 -37.26 2.52 -18.57
C ASP A 149 -38.34 3.17 -17.69
N ASP A 150 -37.92 4.02 -16.75
CA ASP A 150 -38.80 4.76 -15.83
C ASP A 150 -39.77 3.87 -15.02
N VAL A 151 -39.36 2.63 -14.73
CA VAL A 151 -40.14 1.70 -13.91
C VAL A 151 -40.02 2.01 -12.42
N GLN A 152 -41.12 1.87 -11.70
CA GLN A 152 -41.15 1.94 -10.23
C GLN A 152 -41.58 0.59 -9.65
N VAL A 153 -40.77 0.00 -8.79
CA VAL A 153 -41.08 -1.20 -8.02
C VAL A 153 -41.04 -0.82 -6.55
N ASP A 154 -42.18 -0.91 -5.86
CA ASP A 154 -42.28 -0.51 -4.45
C ASP A 154 -41.68 -1.57 -3.50
N ALA A 155 -41.57 -2.83 -3.96
CA ALA A 155 -41.01 -3.96 -3.21
C ALA A 155 -39.77 -4.55 -3.93
N ASP A 156 -39.58 -5.87 -3.86
CA ASP A 156 -38.39 -6.55 -4.37
C ASP A 156 -38.46 -6.85 -5.88
N ALA A 157 -37.30 -6.80 -6.56
CA ALA A 157 -37.13 -7.17 -7.96
C ALA A 157 -36.17 -8.35 -8.11
N TRP A 158 -36.66 -9.48 -8.61
CA TRP A 158 -35.93 -10.76 -8.67
C TRP A 158 -35.66 -11.18 -10.10
N PHE A 159 -34.41 -11.06 -10.56
CA PHE A 159 -33.92 -11.43 -11.90
C PHE A 159 -32.83 -12.51 -11.83
N TYR A 160 -32.86 -13.36 -10.80
CA TYR A 160 -31.84 -14.39 -10.61
C TYR A 160 -31.82 -15.37 -11.80
N GLY A 161 -30.66 -15.61 -12.38
CA GLY A 161 -30.49 -16.54 -13.50
C GLY A 161 -31.24 -16.17 -14.79
N ALA A 162 -31.80 -14.96 -14.88
CA ALA A 162 -32.49 -14.50 -16.09
C ALA A 162 -31.52 -14.42 -17.27
N ARG A 163 -32.01 -14.70 -18.49
CA ARG A 163 -31.23 -14.66 -19.73
C ARG A 163 -31.86 -13.69 -20.72
N ILE A 164 -31.14 -12.62 -21.04
CA ILE A 164 -31.55 -11.59 -21.99
C ILE A 164 -30.63 -11.68 -23.20
N GLY A 165 -31.18 -11.99 -24.38
CA GLY A 165 -30.39 -12.16 -25.60
C GLY A 165 -29.85 -10.84 -26.16
N GLY A 166 -30.54 -9.74 -25.90
CA GLY A 166 -30.17 -8.38 -26.28
C GLY A 166 -29.86 -7.48 -25.08
N ALA A 167 -30.29 -6.23 -25.15
CA ALA A 167 -30.05 -5.21 -24.14
C ALA A 167 -31.07 -5.29 -22.98
N LEU A 168 -30.60 -4.97 -21.77
CA LEU A 168 -31.42 -4.82 -20.57
C LEU A 168 -31.37 -3.37 -20.08
N ARG A 169 -32.52 -2.71 -19.98
CA ARG A 169 -32.59 -1.29 -19.64
C ARG A 169 -33.46 -1.04 -18.42
N PHE A 170 -32.90 -0.37 -17.42
CA PHE A 170 -33.54 0.18 -16.23
C PHE A 170 -33.11 1.63 -15.96
N PRO A 171 -32.99 2.52 -16.97
CA PRO A 171 -32.61 3.90 -16.68
C PRO A 171 -33.72 4.58 -15.88
N SER A 172 -33.31 5.39 -14.90
CA SER A 172 -34.20 6.11 -13.98
C SER A 172 -35.18 5.23 -13.20
N ALA A 173 -34.96 3.91 -13.17
CA ALA A 173 -35.80 2.99 -12.43
C ALA A 173 -35.67 3.22 -10.91
N ARG A 174 -36.75 2.95 -10.16
CA ARG A 174 -36.74 2.98 -8.69
C ARG A 174 -37.17 1.64 -8.15
N ILE A 175 -36.35 1.02 -7.32
CA ILE A 175 -36.65 -0.24 -6.64
C ILE A 175 -36.59 0.02 -5.14
N GLY A 176 -37.74 -0.02 -4.48
CA GLY A 176 -37.92 0.24 -3.06
C GLY A 176 -37.40 -0.89 -2.17
N GLY A 177 -37.48 -2.13 -2.64
CA GLY A 177 -36.95 -3.32 -1.98
C GLY A 177 -35.59 -3.77 -2.51
N SER A 178 -35.30 -5.05 -2.32
CA SER A 178 -34.06 -5.67 -2.79
C SER A 178 -34.10 -5.91 -4.30
N ALA A 179 -32.98 -5.65 -4.98
CA ALA A 179 -32.83 -5.92 -6.40
C ALA A 179 -31.80 -7.03 -6.63
N VAL A 180 -32.25 -8.20 -7.09
CA VAL A 180 -31.43 -9.41 -7.19
C VAL A 180 -31.26 -9.83 -8.66
N PHE A 181 -30.11 -9.51 -9.24
CA PHE A 181 -29.67 -9.86 -10.60
C PHE A 181 -28.58 -10.95 -10.60
N ASN A 182 -28.54 -11.79 -9.57
CA ASN A 182 -27.52 -12.81 -9.42
C ASN A 182 -27.52 -13.80 -10.58
N GLY A 183 -26.38 -14.01 -11.22
CA GLY A 183 -26.26 -14.91 -12.38
C GLY A 183 -27.04 -14.47 -13.61
N LEU A 184 -27.45 -13.20 -13.70
CA LEU A 184 -28.03 -12.62 -14.91
C LEU A 184 -27.06 -12.79 -16.09
N VAL A 185 -27.57 -13.20 -17.24
CA VAL A 185 -26.80 -13.23 -18.49
C VAL A 185 -27.45 -12.27 -19.50
N ALA A 186 -26.69 -11.28 -19.96
CA ALA A 186 -27.11 -10.32 -20.97
C ALA A 186 -26.19 -10.38 -22.20
N GLY A 187 -26.79 -10.61 -23.38
CA GLY A 187 -26.08 -10.67 -24.66
C GLY A 187 -25.74 -9.30 -25.26
N GLY A 188 -26.41 -8.24 -24.79
CA GLY A 188 -26.15 -6.84 -25.15
C GLY A 188 -25.75 -5.98 -23.95
N ASP A 189 -26.02 -4.68 -24.08
CA ASP A 189 -25.71 -3.68 -23.06
C ASP A 189 -26.70 -3.75 -21.90
N VAL A 190 -26.22 -3.43 -20.69
CA VAL A 190 -27.02 -3.37 -19.47
C VAL A 190 -26.93 -1.96 -18.92
N THR A 191 -28.08 -1.30 -18.76
CA THR A 191 -28.14 0.10 -18.31
C THR A 191 -29.01 0.25 -17.06
N PHE A 192 -28.44 0.77 -15.99
CA PHE A 192 -29.07 1.22 -14.75
C PHE A 192 -28.77 2.71 -14.48
N GLY A 193 -28.56 3.49 -15.54
CA GLY A 193 -28.22 4.91 -15.43
C GLY A 193 -29.28 5.70 -14.66
N ALA A 194 -28.86 6.47 -13.65
CA ALA A 194 -29.72 7.20 -12.72
C ALA A 194 -30.77 6.36 -11.97
N ALA A 195 -30.63 5.03 -11.96
CA ALA A 195 -31.50 4.15 -11.18
C ALA A 195 -31.28 4.35 -9.67
N ALA A 196 -32.33 4.18 -8.87
CA ALA A 196 -32.28 4.21 -7.42
C ALA A 196 -32.68 2.85 -6.84
N PHE A 197 -31.79 2.30 -6.04
CA PHE A 197 -31.99 1.07 -5.27
C PHE A 197 -32.04 1.45 -3.80
N ASP A 198 -33.24 1.38 -3.20
CA ASP A 198 -33.45 1.74 -1.79
C ASP A 198 -33.09 0.57 -0.86
N GLY A 199 -33.18 -0.68 -1.34
CA GLY A 199 -32.69 -1.88 -0.68
C GLY A 199 -31.37 -2.42 -1.25
N THR A 200 -30.98 -3.62 -0.81
CA THR A 200 -29.74 -4.28 -1.25
C THR A 200 -29.77 -4.59 -2.76
N ALA A 201 -28.70 -4.25 -3.48
CA ALA A 201 -28.56 -4.53 -4.91
C ALA A 201 -27.49 -5.60 -5.16
N LEU A 202 -27.88 -6.74 -5.71
CA LEU A 202 -27.01 -7.90 -5.91
C LEU A 202 -26.89 -8.24 -7.39
N PHE A 203 -25.70 -8.05 -7.95
CA PHE A 203 -25.31 -8.40 -9.32
C PHE A 203 -24.27 -9.53 -9.32
N THR A 204 -24.29 -10.37 -8.29
CA THR A 204 -23.25 -11.38 -8.08
C THR A 204 -23.24 -12.40 -9.22
N GLY A 205 -22.09 -12.55 -9.88
CA GLY A 205 -21.92 -13.49 -10.99
C GLY A 205 -22.68 -13.12 -12.26
N ALA A 206 -23.14 -11.87 -12.40
CA ALA A 206 -23.76 -11.43 -13.65
C ALA A 206 -22.73 -11.43 -14.80
N GLU A 207 -23.16 -11.84 -15.98
CA GLU A 207 -22.36 -11.89 -17.21
C GLU A 207 -22.98 -10.96 -18.26
N ILE A 208 -22.23 -9.93 -18.65
CA ILE A 208 -22.67 -8.89 -19.57
C ILE A 208 -21.73 -8.89 -20.77
N ALA A 209 -22.25 -9.26 -21.94
CA ALA A 209 -21.46 -9.28 -23.17
C ALA A 209 -21.20 -7.86 -23.72
N GLY A 210 -22.16 -6.95 -23.54
CA GLY A 210 -22.05 -5.53 -23.87
C GLY A 210 -21.48 -4.68 -22.74
N GLU A 211 -21.74 -3.38 -22.83
CA GLU A 211 -21.34 -2.38 -21.84
C GLU A 211 -22.25 -2.41 -20.62
N ALA A 212 -21.70 -2.11 -19.45
CA ALA A 212 -22.43 -2.06 -18.19
C ALA A 212 -22.46 -0.62 -17.67
N TRP A 213 -23.61 0.05 -17.77
CA TRP A 213 -23.77 1.47 -17.45
C TRP A 213 -24.58 1.63 -16.16
N PHE A 214 -23.94 2.14 -15.12
CA PHE A 214 -24.51 2.47 -13.80
C PHE A 214 -24.31 3.96 -13.46
N ASP A 215 -24.08 4.80 -14.47
CA ASP A 215 -23.79 6.22 -14.28
C ASP A 215 -24.92 6.92 -13.52
N GLY A 216 -24.57 7.67 -12.47
CA GLY A 216 -25.52 8.37 -11.62
C GLY A 216 -26.45 7.48 -10.79
N ALA A 217 -26.25 6.15 -10.80
CA ALA A 217 -27.05 5.22 -10.00
C ALA A 217 -26.83 5.47 -8.50
N ARG A 218 -27.87 5.20 -7.71
CA ARG A 218 -27.87 5.39 -6.25
C ARG A 218 -28.19 4.09 -5.56
N PHE A 219 -27.30 3.66 -4.70
CA PHE A 219 -27.43 2.48 -3.85
C PHE A 219 -27.52 2.95 -2.41
N ALA A 220 -28.73 2.91 -1.83
CA ALA A 220 -28.97 3.37 -0.46
C ALA A 220 -28.50 2.35 0.60
N ASP A 221 -28.44 1.08 0.21
CA ASP A 221 -27.92 -0.03 1.01
C ASP A 221 -26.67 -0.65 0.33
N ASP A 222 -26.23 -1.81 0.83
CA ASP A 222 -25.09 -2.55 0.28
C ASP A 222 -25.31 -2.97 -1.18
N ALA A 223 -24.25 -2.90 -1.99
CA ALA A 223 -24.25 -3.26 -3.40
C ALA A 223 -23.11 -4.24 -3.71
N SER A 224 -23.46 -5.44 -4.19
CA SER A 224 -22.49 -6.47 -4.59
C SER A 224 -22.48 -6.66 -6.10
N PHE A 225 -21.31 -6.53 -6.69
CA PHE A 225 -20.94 -6.85 -8.07
C PHE A 225 -19.89 -7.96 -8.07
N ASP A 226 -19.87 -8.80 -7.03
CA ASP A 226 -18.87 -9.85 -6.89
C ASP A 226 -18.96 -10.82 -8.06
N ARG A 227 -17.81 -11.17 -8.64
CA ARG A 227 -17.72 -12.02 -9.84
C ARG A 227 -18.52 -11.47 -11.04
N LEU A 228 -18.79 -10.17 -11.10
CA LEU A 228 -19.32 -9.53 -12.32
C LEU A 228 -18.33 -9.76 -13.47
N ARG A 229 -18.83 -10.14 -14.64
CA ARG A 229 -18.02 -10.37 -15.83
C ARG A 229 -18.52 -9.50 -16.96
N THR A 230 -17.66 -8.64 -17.48
CA THR A 230 -17.91 -7.93 -18.74
C THR A 230 -16.67 -7.92 -19.61
N GLY A 231 -16.85 -8.11 -20.92
CA GLY A 231 -15.79 -7.98 -21.92
C GLY A 231 -15.59 -6.55 -22.42
N ARG A 232 -16.47 -5.63 -22.00
CA ARG A 232 -16.55 -4.24 -22.46
C ARG A 232 -16.47 -3.30 -21.23
N PRO A 233 -16.52 -1.97 -21.43
CA PRO A 233 -16.43 -1.05 -20.31
C PRO A 233 -17.56 -1.17 -19.29
N ALA A 234 -17.22 -0.93 -18.02
CA ALA A 234 -18.17 -0.77 -16.92
C ALA A 234 -18.08 0.64 -16.35
N LEU A 235 -19.18 1.39 -16.41
CA LEU A 235 -19.23 2.81 -16.06
C LEU A 235 -20.10 3.02 -14.82
N PHE A 236 -19.55 3.66 -13.80
CA PHE A 236 -20.20 4.01 -12.53
C PHE A 236 -20.03 5.50 -12.24
N ASP A 237 -19.89 6.33 -13.28
CA ASP A 237 -19.56 7.74 -13.15
C ASP A 237 -20.69 8.49 -12.43
N GLY A 238 -20.37 9.26 -11.39
CA GLY A 238 -21.34 9.97 -10.57
C GLY A 238 -22.26 9.07 -9.73
N ALA A 239 -21.98 7.77 -9.63
CA ALA A 239 -22.75 6.86 -8.79
C ALA A 239 -22.54 7.16 -7.29
N LEU A 240 -23.55 6.85 -6.48
CA LEU A 240 -23.54 7.04 -5.03
C LEU A 240 -23.79 5.71 -4.32
N PHE A 241 -22.80 5.25 -3.55
CA PHE A 241 -22.88 4.07 -2.69
C PHE A 241 -22.95 4.50 -1.24
N GLN A 242 -24.13 4.36 -0.62
CA GLN A 242 -24.32 4.65 0.81
C GLN A 242 -23.91 3.48 1.70
N GLY A 243 -24.12 2.24 1.24
CA GLY A 243 -23.61 1.01 1.85
C GLY A 243 -22.18 0.67 1.45
N GLU A 244 -21.79 -0.59 1.68
CA GLU A 244 -20.54 -1.17 1.18
C GLU A 244 -20.69 -1.58 -0.30
N ALA A 245 -19.67 -1.28 -1.11
CA ALA A 245 -19.62 -1.65 -2.52
C ALA A 245 -18.57 -2.74 -2.75
N CYS A 246 -19.01 -3.93 -3.16
CA CYS A 246 -18.12 -5.09 -3.35
C CYS A 246 -18.04 -5.46 -4.84
N PHE A 247 -16.82 -5.59 -5.36
CA PHE A 247 -16.48 -6.01 -6.71
C PHE A 247 -15.46 -7.16 -6.67
N ASP A 248 -15.53 -7.99 -5.62
CA ASP A 248 -14.55 -9.04 -5.38
C ASP A 248 -14.63 -10.08 -6.50
N LEU A 249 -13.46 -10.49 -7.01
CA LEU A 249 -13.33 -11.44 -8.13
C LEU A 249 -14.03 -10.99 -9.42
N ALA A 250 -14.38 -9.70 -9.57
CA ALA A 250 -14.91 -9.16 -10.81
C ALA A 250 -13.87 -9.23 -11.93
N VAL A 251 -14.32 -9.47 -13.17
CA VAL A 251 -13.48 -9.55 -14.36
C VAL A 251 -14.00 -8.56 -15.39
N ILE A 252 -13.28 -7.45 -15.55
CA ILE A 252 -13.59 -6.40 -16.52
C ILE A 252 -12.54 -6.48 -17.62
N GLY A 253 -12.92 -6.88 -18.82
CA GLY A 253 -11.99 -7.04 -19.96
C GLY A 253 -11.47 -5.72 -20.54
N ASP A 254 -12.16 -4.63 -20.25
CA ASP A 254 -11.87 -3.28 -20.72
C ASP A 254 -11.78 -2.28 -19.54
N ASP A 255 -12.03 -1.00 -19.80
CA ASP A 255 -11.99 0.05 -18.79
C ASP A 255 -13.12 -0.05 -17.76
N ILE A 256 -12.82 0.26 -16.49
CA ILE A 256 -13.81 0.53 -15.45
C ILE A 256 -13.67 1.98 -14.96
N SER A 257 -14.78 2.68 -14.85
CA SER A 257 -14.80 4.10 -14.49
C SER A 257 -15.66 4.34 -13.25
N PHE A 258 -15.08 5.06 -12.29
CA PHE A 258 -15.71 5.55 -11.06
C PHE A 258 -15.44 7.06 -10.92
N ARG A 259 -15.58 7.82 -12.01
CA ARG A 259 -15.35 9.26 -11.96
C ARG A 259 -16.44 9.93 -11.15
N ASP A 260 -16.05 10.80 -10.23
CA ASP A 260 -16.99 11.53 -9.36
C ASP A 260 -17.94 10.61 -8.56
N THR A 261 -17.57 9.33 -8.37
CA THR A 261 -18.32 8.36 -7.56
C THR A 261 -18.07 8.60 -6.07
N GLU A 262 -19.11 8.46 -5.25
CA GLU A 262 -19.00 8.56 -3.79
C GLU A 262 -19.24 7.22 -3.09
N PHE A 263 -18.23 6.72 -2.36
CA PHE A 263 -18.31 5.53 -1.52
C PHE A 263 -18.36 5.90 -0.04
N ARG A 264 -19.53 5.87 0.59
CA ARG A 264 -19.68 6.29 1.99
C ARG A 264 -18.99 5.35 2.98
N ARG A 265 -19.00 4.03 2.75
CA ARG A 265 -18.40 3.02 3.64
C ARG A 265 -17.11 2.37 3.14
N GLY A 266 -16.77 2.58 1.87
CA GLY A 266 -15.58 1.99 1.23
C GLY A 266 -15.94 1.12 0.02
N ALA A 267 -14.92 0.55 -0.62
CA ALA A 267 -15.09 -0.35 -1.76
C ALA A 267 -14.07 -1.49 -1.78
N GLY A 268 -14.53 -2.71 -2.07
CA GLY A 268 -13.71 -3.91 -2.21
C GLY A 268 -13.56 -4.35 -3.66
N PHE A 269 -12.33 -4.70 -4.07
CA PHE A 269 -11.98 -5.22 -5.40
C PHE A 269 -11.01 -6.41 -5.26
N SER A 270 -11.20 -7.23 -4.23
CA SER A 270 -10.27 -8.30 -3.89
C SER A 270 -10.29 -9.38 -4.96
N GLY A 271 -9.11 -9.70 -5.52
CA GLY A 271 -8.98 -10.68 -6.60
C GLY A 271 -9.59 -10.25 -7.93
N ALA A 272 -10.00 -8.98 -8.08
CA ALA A 272 -10.56 -8.48 -9.33
C ALA A 272 -9.49 -8.41 -10.44
N THR A 273 -9.91 -8.59 -11.69
CA THR A 273 -9.05 -8.48 -12.86
C THR A 273 -9.54 -7.34 -13.75
N PHE A 274 -8.65 -6.36 -13.97
CA PHE A 274 -8.89 -5.21 -14.83
C PHE A 274 -8.03 -5.34 -16.08
N GLY A 275 -8.70 -5.59 -17.21
CA GLY A 275 -8.09 -5.65 -18.53
C GLY A 275 -7.67 -4.27 -19.02
N GLY A 276 -8.51 -3.25 -18.82
CA GLY A 276 -8.24 -1.86 -19.20
C GLY A 276 -7.73 -0.97 -18.08
N GLY A 277 -8.10 0.31 -18.15
CA GLY A 277 -7.85 1.34 -17.16
C GLY A 277 -8.88 1.34 -16.03
N VAL A 278 -8.43 1.71 -14.83
CA VAL A 278 -9.28 1.92 -13.65
C VAL A 278 -9.29 3.41 -13.34
N ALA A 279 -10.37 4.11 -13.65
CA ALA A 279 -10.50 5.54 -13.41
C ALA A 279 -11.18 5.81 -12.06
N LEU A 280 -10.45 6.39 -11.10
CA LEU A 280 -10.93 6.75 -9.76
C LEU A 280 -10.90 8.28 -9.52
N ARG A 281 -10.93 9.08 -10.58
CA ARG A 281 -10.74 10.54 -10.47
C ARG A 281 -11.96 11.19 -9.86
N GLY A 282 -11.76 12.14 -8.93
CA GLY A 282 -12.87 12.79 -8.24
C GLY A 282 -13.64 11.85 -7.30
N CYS A 283 -13.19 10.60 -7.15
CA CYS A 283 -13.84 9.64 -6.27
C CYS A 283 -13.65 10.05 -4.81
N GLY A 284 -14.78 10.25 -4.12
CA GLY A 284 -14.80 10.52 -2.68
C GLY A 284 -15.07 9.22 -1.92
N THR A 285 -14.32 8.96 -0.85
CA THR A 285 -14.62 7.84 0.04
C THR A 285 -14.56 8.21 1.51
N GLY A 286 -15.53 7.73 2.28
CA GLY A 286 -15.54 7.79 3.74
C GLY A 286 -14.82 6.61 4.40
N GLY A 287 -14.49 5.57 3.64
CA GLY A 287 -13.94 4.31 4.13
C GLY A 287 -12.65 3.88 3.42
N ASP A 288 -12.37 2.58 3.49
CA ASP A 288 -11.18 1.97 2.91
C ASP A 288 -11.46 1.51 1.47
N ILE A 289 -10.43 1.51 0.62
CA ILE A 289 -10.49 0.95 -0.73
C ILE A 289 -9.46 -0.19 -0.82
N THR A 290 -9.92 -1.38 -1.20
CA THR A 290 -9.06 -2.57 -1.23
C THR A 290 -8.99 -3.18 -2.63
N PHE A 291 -7.79 -3.45 -3.10
CA PHE A 291 -7.46 -4.14 -4.35
C PHE A 291 -6.62 -5.39 -4.04
N ARG A 292 -6.94 -6.09 -2.95
CA ARG A 292 -6.10 -7.20 -2.48
C ARG A 292 -6.08 -8.32 -3.50
N GLY A 293 -4.91 -8.72 -4.00
CA GLY A 293 -4.81 -9.76 -5.01
C GLY A 293 -5.37 -9.37 -6.38
N ALA A 294 -5.66 -8.08 -6.61
CA ALA A 294 -6.19 -7.63 -7.89
C ALA A 294 -5.10 -7.63 -8.98
N THR A 295 -5.50 -7.87 -10.23
CA THR A 295 -4.60 -7.86 -11.38
C THR A 295 -4.93 -6.68 -12.30
N PHE A 296 -3.94 -5.82 -12.54
CA PHE A 296 -4.02 -4.68 -13.45
C PHE A 296 -3.20 -4.96 -14.70
N GLN A 297 -3.88 -5.16 -15.84
CA GLN A 297 -3.22 -5.55 -17.08
C GLN A 297 -2.73 -4.34 -17.89
N ARG A 298 -3.59 -3.34 -18.11
CA ARG A 298 -3.29 -2.14 -18.92
C ARG A 298 -3.51 -0.82 -18.19
N THR A 299 -3.72 -0.84 -16.88
CA THR A 299 -3.93 0.38 -16.10
C THR A 299 -2.66 1.24 -16.06
N THR A 300 -2.77 2.48 -16.54
CA THR A 300 -1.64 3.42 -16.67
C THR A 300 -1.58 4.45 -15.54
N VAL A 301 -2.74 4.82 -14.99
CA VAL A 301 -2.86 5.76 -13.88
C VAL A 301 -3.91 5.26 -12.91
N LEU A 302 -3.57 5.22 -11.63
CA LEU A 302 -4.49 4.93 -10.53
C LEU A 302 -4.59 6.19 -9.66
N GLY A 303 -5.65 6.96 -9.85
CA GLY A 303 -5.88 8.25 -9.19
C GLY A 303 -5.91 9.45 -10.16
N PRO A 304 -5.86 10.69 -9.65
CA PRO A 304 -5.68 11.05 -8.24
C PRO A 304 -6.85 10.65 -7.35
N LEU A 305 -6.53 10.07 -6.18
CA LEU A 305 -7.49 9.62 -5.17
C LEU A 305 -7.17 10.25 -3.81
N ALA A 306 -8.20 10.70 -3.08
CA ALA A 306 -8.05 11.20 -1.71
C ALA A 306 -8.97 10.44 -0.77
N LEU A 307 -8.39 9.76 0.23
CA LEU A 307 -9.13 9.01 1.23
C LEU A 307 -8.57 9.19 2.65
N PRO A 308 -9.43 9.33 3.67
CA PRO A 308 -8.98 9.40 5.07
C PRO A 308 -8.50 8.06 5.62
N GLY A 309 -8.81 6.95 4.92
CA GLY A 309 -8.58 5.57 5.34
C GLY A 309 -7.37 4.90 4.68
N LEU A 310 -7.52 3.59 4.47
CA LEU A 310 -6.52 2.67 3.91
C LEU A 310 -6.76 2.45 2.40
N LEU A 311 -5.70 2.57 1.62
CA LEU A 311 -5.60 2.00 0.27
C LEU A 311 -4.79 0.69 0.36
N ASP A 312 -5.45 -0.46 0.18
CA ASP A 312 -4.80 -1.78 0.25
C ASP A 312 -4.53 -2.35 -1.15
N LEU A 313 -3.27 -2.32 -1.59
CA LEU A 313 -2.76 -2.93 -2.83
C LEU A 313 -1.99 -4.24 -2.54
N SER A 314 -2.20 -4.85 -1.36
CA SER A 314 -1.48 -6.07 -1.00
C SER A 314 -1.78 -7.21 -1.97
N ASP A 315 -0.78 -8.02 -2.32
CA ASP A 315 -0.88 -9.14 -3.25
C ASP A 315 -1.29 -8.75 -4.69
N ALA A 316 -1.44 -7.45 -4.99
CA ALA A 316 -1.82 -6.98 -6.31
C ALA A 316 -0.69 -7.16 -7.34
N VAL A 317 -1.06 -7.31 -8.60
CA VAL A 317 -0.12 -7.48 -9.72
C VAL A 317 -0.34 -6.39 -10.75
N PHE A 318 0.68 -5.60 -11.03
CA PHE A 318 0.68 -4.60 -12.09
C PHE A 318 1.54 -5.08 -13.27
N GLN A 319 0.91 -5.34 -14.41
CA GLN A 319 1.57 -5.83 -15.62
C GLN A 319 2.04 -4.71 -16.56
N SER A 320 1.43 -3.52 -16.45
CA SER A 320 1.79 -2.33 -17.21
C SER A 320 2.43 -1.26 -16.34
N ALA A 321 3.11 -0.30 -16.98
CA ALA A 321 3.66 0.84 -16.28
C ALA A 321 2.53 1.69 -15.68
N VAL A 322 2.64 2.04 -14.41
CA VAL A 322 1.54 2.69 -13.67
C VAL A 322 2.01 3.86 -12.83
N THR A 323 1.24 4.94 -12.85
CA THR A 323 1.39 6.06 -11.91
C THR A 323 0.27 5.99 -10.88
N VAL A 324 0.62 5.82 -9.62
CA VAL A 324 -0.34 5.85 -8.51
C VAL A 324 -0.29 7.24 -7.88
N GLU A 325 -1.41 7.96 -7.91
CA GLU A 325 -1.56 9.28 -7.32
C GLU A 325 -2.57 9.20 -6.18
N ALA A 326 -2.08 9.26 -4.94
CA ALA A 326 -2.95 9.06 -3.77
C ALA A 326 -2.57 9.96 -2.59
N ALA A 327 -3.60 10.59 -2.00
CA ALA A 327 -3.57 11.15 -0.67
C ALA A 327 -4.33 10.19 0.26
N ALA A 328 -3.61 9.44 1.08
CA ALA A 328 -4.19 8.41 1.95
C ALA A 328 -3.52 8.45 3.33
N ARG A 329 -4.19 7.94 4.37
CA ARG A 329 -3.56 7.77 5.69
C ARG A 329 -2.59 6.59 5.69
N ASP A 330 -3.03 5.49 5.10
CA ASP A 330 -2.27 4.24 5.02
C ASP A 330 -2.31 3.71 3.58
N LEU A 331 -1.14 3.28 3.08
CA LEU A 331 -0.98 2.61 1.80
C LEU A 331 -0.25 1.29 2.04
N ARG A 332 -0.91 0.17 1.75
CA ARG A 332 -0.31 -1.15 1.89
C ARG A 332 0.00 -1.72 0.52
N CYS A 333 1.27 -2.02 0.28
CA CYS A 333 1.79 -2.68 -0.90
C CYS A 333 2.53 -3.95 -0.49
N ARG A 334 1.91 -4.79 0.34
CA ARG A 334 2.54 -6.03 0.83
C ARG A 334 2.48 -7.11 -0.25
N ARG A 335 3.59 -7.79 -0.54
CA ARG A 335 3.64 -8.84 -1.58
C ARG A 335 3.12 -8.38 -2.94
N THR A 336 3.10 -7.08 -3.19
CA THR A 336 2.70 -6.52 -4.48
C THR A 336 3.77 -6.84 -5.52
N ARG A 337 3.35 -7.23 -6.72
CA ARG A 337 4.24 -7.52 -7.84
C ARG A 337 4.16 -6.41 -8.87
N TRP A 338 5.29 -5.77 -9.14
CA TRP A 338 5.44 -4.73 -10.14
C TRP A 338 6.23 -5.29 -11.32
N ALA A 339 5.52 -5.78 -12.34
CA ALA A 339 6.10 -6.34 -13.55
C ALA A 339 6.41 -5.27 -14.63
N SER A 340 6.33 -3.99 -14.26
CA SER A 340 6.70 -2.84 -15.07
C SER A 340 7.05 -1.64 -14.18
N THR A 341 7.45 -0.52 -14.77
CA THR A 341 7.83 0.68 -14.01
C THR A 341 6.64 1.27 -13.25
N ALA A 342 6.85 1.69 -12.01
CA ALA A 342 5.80 2.29 -11.20
C ALA A 342 6.23 3.60 -10.54
N ALA A 343 5.34 4.58 -10.55
CA ALA A 343 5.55 5.86 -9.90
C ALA A 343 4.45 6.12 -8.86
N LEU A 344 4.77 5.91 -7.59
CA LEU A 344 3.90 6.22 -6.47
C LEU A 344 4.15 7.67 -6.03
N ARG A 345 3.20 8.54 -6.36
CA ARG A 345 3.18 9.96 -5.99
C ARG A 345 2.18 10.13 -4.86
N LEU A 346 2.70 10.33 -3.66
CA LEU A 346 1.90 10.19 -2.45
C LEU A 346 1.85 11.47 -1.63
N ARG A 347 0.79 11.59 -0.84
CA ARG A 347 0.62 12.61 0.19
C ARG A 347 0.06 11.96 1.45
N HIS A 348 0.51 12.42 2.61
CA HIS A 348 0.03 11.99 3.94
C HIS A 348 0.23 10.51 4.32
N ALA A 349 0.71 9.68 3.39
CA ALA A 349 0.61 8.22 3.49
C ALA A 349 1.70 7.57 4.34
N ARG A 350 1.30 6.61 5.17
CA ARG A 350 2.17 5.58 5.74
C ARG A 350 2.22 4.38 4.78
N VAL A 351 3.37 4.15 4.17
CA VAL A 351 3.57 3.18 3.10
C VAL A 351 4.25 1.92 3.63
N ASP A 352 3.61 0.78 3.44
CA ASP A 352 4.09 -0.53 3.85
C ASP A 352 4.41 -1.35 2.60
N VAL A 353 5.70 -1.62 2.33
CA VAL A 353 6.19 -2.23 1.06
C VAL A 353 6.76 -3.63 1.30
N ARG A 354 6.33 -4.30 2.38
CA ARG A 354 6.86 -5.60 2.77
C ARG A 354 6.71 -6.67 1.71
N ASP A 355 7.75 -7.47 1.51
CA ASP A 355 7.79 -8.62 0.59
C ASP A 355 7.40 -8.25 -0.85
N ALA A 356 7.46 -6.97 -1.23
CA ALA A 356 7.11 -6.51 -2.57
C ALA A 356 8.17 -6.97 -3.59
N VAL A 357 7.70 -7.44 -4.75
CA VAL A 357 8.54 -7.90 -5.85
C VAL A 357 8.62 -6.81 -6.91
N LEU A 358 9.81 -6.22 -7.07
CA LEU A 358 10.08 -5.14 -8.02
C LEU A 358 10.91 -5.70 -9.20
N GLU A 359 10.28 -6.02 -10.32
CA GLU A 359 11.02 -6.48 -11.52
C GLU A 359 11.61 -5.31 -12.32
N PHE A 360 11.05 -4.11 -12.13
CA PHE A 360 11.43 -2.87 -12.79
C PHE A 360 11.51 -1.72 -11.78
N PRO A 361 12.14 -0.59 -12.16
CA PRO A 361 12.23 0.59 -11.31
C PRO A 361 10.88 1.08 -10.76
N VAL A 362 10.78 1.17 -9.43
CA VAL A 362 9.65 1.74 -8.70
C VAL A 362 10.10 2.94 -7.88
N SER A 363 9.45 4.08 -8.10
CA SER A 363 9.71 5.31 -7.35
C SER A 363 8.58 5.63 -6.38
N ILE A 364 8.90 5.87 -5.12
CA ILE A 364 7.97 6.39 -4.11
C ILE A 364 8.40 7.80 -3.77
N ALA A 365 7.55 8.78 -4.07
CA ALA A 365 7.84 10.19 -3.92
C ALA A 365 6.72 10.93 -3.18
N SER A 366 7.11 11.78 -2.22
CA SER A 366 6.19 12.71 -1.59
C SER A 366 5.89 13.90 -2.52
N ARG A 367 4.65 14.38 -2.52
CA ARG A 367 4.22 15.58 -3.25
C ARG A 367 3.83 16.70 -2.29
N SER A 368 4.32 17.92 -2.54
CA SER A 368 3.99 19.10 -1.74
C SER A 368 2.70 19.81 -2.18
N ARG A 369 2.36 19.78 -3.47
CA ARG A 369 1.12 20.33 -4.03
C ARG A 369 0.00 19.29 -3.96
N ARG A 370 -1.22 19.77 -3.73
CA ARG A 370 -2.43 18.97 -3.84
C ARG A 370 -2.63 18.49 -5.27
N PHE A 371 -3.32 17.37 -5.39
CA PHE A 371 -3.75 16.88 -6.70
C PHE A 371 -4.89 17.77 -7.21
N VAL A 372 -4.93 17.94 -8.53
CA VAL A 372 -5.90 18.78 -9.23
C VAL A 372 -6.74 17.88 -10.11
N ALA A 373 -8.06 18.05 -10.06
CA ALA A 373 -9.00 17.36 -10.93
C ALA A 373 -8.97 17.94 -12.36
N ASP A 374 -9.61 17.26 -13.31
CA ASP A 374 -9.62 17.66 -14.73
C ASP A 374 -10.32 19.04 -14.94
N ASP A 375 -11.19 19.46 -14.01
CA ASP A 375 -11.85 20.77 -13.99
C ASP A 375 -10.99 21.91 -13.41
N GLY A 376 -9.75 21.60 -13.01
CA GLY A 376 -8.80 22.54 -12.43
C GLY A 376 -8.98 22.80 -10.93
N ARG A 377 -9.94 22.14 -10.26
CA ARG A 377 -10.13 22.26 -8.81
C ARG A 377 -9.15 21.37 -8.05
N GLU A 378 -8.68 21.86 -6.90
CA GLU A 378 -7.91 21.03 -5.97
C GLU A 378 -8.82 19.99 -5.33
N ILE A 379 -8.34 18.75 -5.27
CA ILE A 379 -9.05 17.65 -4.61
C ILE A 379 -8.99 17.88 -3.10
N ASP A 380 -10.14 17.75 -2.43
CA ASP A 380 -10.21 17.88 -0.98
C ASP A 380 -9.57 16.67 -0.28
N GLU A 381 -8.90 16.92 0.85
CA GLU A 381 -8.11 15.93 1.59
C GLU A 381 -8.65 15.81 3.04
N PRO A 382 -9.93 15.43 3.24
CA PRO A 382 -10.57 15.47 4.54
C PRO A 382 -9.92 14.49 5.52
N GLY A 383 -9.65 14.95 6.74
CA GLY A 383 -9.12 14.09 7.82
C GLY A 383 -7.62 13.72 7.69
N LEU A 384 -6.91 14.24 6.68
CA LEU A 384 -5.48 14.03 6.48
C LEU A 384 -4.67 15.22 7.03
N THR A 385 -4.03 15.03 8.20
CA THR A 385 -3.35 16.12 8.94
C THR A 385 -1.82 16.05 8.91
N ASP A 386 -1.22 14.85 8.88
CA ASP A 386 0.24 14.72 8.75
C ASP A 386 0.63 14.87 7.28
N ALA A 387 1.28 15.98 6.91
CA ALA A 387 1.70 16.24 5.53
C ALA A 387 2.80 15.30 5.01
N ARG A 388 3.44 14.49 5.88
CA ARG A 388 4.56 13.63 5.49
C ARG A 388 4.07 12.31 4.90
N VAL A 389 4.82 11.86 3.90
CA VAL A 389 4.79 10.45 3.47
C VAL A 389 5.87 9.71 4.25
N ARG A 390 5.50 8.64 4.94
CA ARG A 390 6.41 7.79 5.74
C ARG A 390 6.47 6.40 5.14
N VAL A 391 7.66 5.83 4.99
CA VAL A 391 7.78 4.40 4.70
C VAL A 391 7.95 3.66 6.03
N VAL A 392 7.09 2.68 6.28
CA VAL A 392 7.02 1.95 7.56
C VAL A 392 7.87 0.68 7.52
N SER A 393 7.92 -0.02 6.39
CA SER A 393 8.72 -1.25 6.30
C SER A 393 9.10 -1.58 4.87
N LEU A 394 10.35 -2.00 4.69
CA LEU A 394 10.94 -2.54 3.46
C LEU A 394 11.36 -4.01 3.63
N SER A 395 11.02 -4.65 4.75
CA SER A 395 11.43 -6.04 5.02
C SER A 395 10.96 -6.98 3.91
N GLY A 396 11.84 -7.84 3.42
CA GLY A 396 11.55 -8.82 2.37
C GLY A 396 11.43 -8.27 0.94
N ALA A 397 11.41 -6.94 0.76
CA ALA A 397 11.40 -6.34 -0.58
C ALA A 397 12.81 -6.30 -1.19
N ASP A 398 12.89 -6.37 -2.52
CA ASP A 398 14.13 -6.11 -3.26
C ASP A 398 14.31 -4.62 -3.52
N ALA A 399 15.30 -4.00 -2.88
CA ALA A 399 15.58 -2.58 -2.98
C ALA A 399 16.40 -2.19 -4.23
N ALA A 400 16.86 -3.13 -5.06
CA ALA A 400 17.68 -2.85 -6.25
C ALA A 400 17.00 -1.90 -7.24
N HIS A 401 15.68 -1.98 -7.34
CA HIS A 401 14.87 -1.17 -8.23
C HIS A 401 14.06 -0.09 -7.49
N LEU A 402 14.32 0.13 -6.20
CA LEU A 402 13.55 1.06 -5.38
C LEU A 402 14.21 2.44 -5.30
N VAL A 403 13.43 3.48 -5.59
CA VAL A 403 13.83 4.89 -5.44
C VAL A 403 12.88 5.58 -4.48
N LEU A 404 13.42 6.15 -3.41
CA LEU A 404 12.65 6.89 -2.39
C LEU A 404 13.01 8.37 -2.44
N THR A 405 12.04 9.25 -2.64
CA THR A 405 12.26 10.71 -2.76
C THR A 405 11.41 11.50 -1.80
N ASP A 406 12.04 12.32 -0.95
CA ASP A 406 11.36 13.20 0.02
C ASP A 406 10.39 12.46 0.98
N VAL A 407 10.73 11.23 1.35
CA VAL A 407 9.95 10.39 2.26
C VAL A 407 10.60 10.27 3.64
N ASP A 408 9.80 10.21 4.69
CA ASP A 408 10.27 10.03 6.05
C ASP A 408 10.52 8.53 6.35
N LEU A 409 11.76 8.21 6.74
CA LEU A 409 12.23 6.86 7.05
C LEU A 409 12.52 6.69 8.55
N THR A 410 12.03 7.61 9.39
CA THR A 410 12.26 7.60 10.85
C THR A 410 11.77 6.32 11.49
N ASP A 411 10.63 5.80 11.04
CA ASP A 411 9.98 4.60 11.59
C ASP A 411 10.12 3.38 10.64
N CYS A 412 11.04 3.43 9.67
CA CYS A 412 11.17 2.42 8.62
C CYS A 412 11.99 1.21 9.07
N LEU A 413 11.42 0.01 8.93
CA LEU A 413 12.13 -1.26 9.10
C LEU A 413 12.90 -1.64 7.82
N PHE A 414 14.20 -1.89 7.95
CA PHE A 414 15.15 -2.27 6.90
C PHE A 414 15.72 -3.68 7.06
N ALA A 415 15.57 -4.29 8.24
CA ALA A 415 15.99 -5.67 8.43
C ALA A 415 15.27 -6.59 7.41
N GLU A 416 16.00 -7.57 6.88
CA GLU A 416 15.52 -8.52 5.86
C GLU A 416 15.22 -7.91 4.48
N THR A 417 15.56 -6.64 4.22
CA THR A 417 15.53 -6.08 2.86
C THR A 417 16.65 -6.68 1.99
N VAL A 418 16.29 -7.09 0.77
CA VAL A 418 17.22 -7.65 -0.23
C VAL A 418 17.84 -6.51 -1.04
N HIS A 419 19.13 -6.61 -1.39
CA HIS A 419 19.90 -5.56 -2.10
C HIS A 419 19.76 -4.15 -1.50
N LEU A 420 19.72 -4.05 -0.17
CA LEU A 420 19.59 -2.76 0.51
C LEU A 420 20.74 -1.79 0.17
N ASP A 421 21.88 -2.32 -0.28
CA ASP A 421 23.01 -1.54 -0.78
C ASP A 421 22.76 -0.82 -2.11
N GLN A 422 21.70 -1.17 -2.83
CA GLN A 422 21.32 -0.56 -4.11
C GLN A 422 20.14 0.43 -3.98
N LEU A 423 19.59 0.60 -2.76
CA LEU A 423 18.51 1.54 -2.49
C LEU A 423 18.90 2.97 -2.85
N ARG A 424 18.08 3.66 -3.66
CA ARG A 424 18.34 5.06 -4.04
C ARG A 424 17.51 6.00 -3.20
N LEU A 425 18.18 6.89 -2.47
CA LEU A 425 17.56 7.94 -1.67
C LEU A 425 17.75 9.31 -2.34
N GLY A 426 16.64 9.94 -2.73
CA GLY A 426 16.57 11.29 -3.29
C GLY A 426 15.99 12.29 -2.30
N GLY A 427 16.42 13.55 -2.39
CA GLY A 427 15.86 14.64 -1.59
C GLY A 427 16.03 14.46 -0.08
N ARG A 428 15.00 14.83 0.70
CA ARG A 428 15.01 14.80 2.16
C ARG A 428 14.41 13.50 2.69
N CYS A 429 15.27 12.52 2.98
CA CYS A 429 14.90 11.27 3.66
C CYS A 429 15.42 11.22 5.12
N PRO A 430 14.68 11.76 6.12
CA PRO A 430 15.09 11.71 7.51
C PRO A 430 15.03 10.27 8.06
N LEU A 431 15.94 9.96 8.99
CA LEU A 431 15.97 8.71 9.76
C LEU A 431 15.92 9.04 11.26
N ALA A 432 15.63 8.04 12.09
CA ALA A 432 15.57 8.20 13.53
C ALA A 432 16.88 8.78 14.09
N LEU A 433 16.74 9.63 15.11
CA LEU A 433 17.85 10.20 15.85
C LEU A 433 17.88 9.60 17.25
N PRO A 434 19.06 9.31 17.83
CA PRO A 434 19.15 8.85 19.20
C PRO A 434 18.68 9.96 20.16
N PRO A 435 18.27 9.59 21.39
CA PRO A 435 17.81 10.53 22.40
C PRO A 435 18.82 11.65 22.66
N SER A 436 18.31 12.86 22.89
CA SER A 436 19.11 14.04 23.18
C SER A 436 19.83 13.90 24.52
N GLY A 437 21.16 14.09 24.54
CA GLY A 437 21.94 14.07 25.77
C GLY A 437 23.45 14.00 25.54
N ILE A 438 24.22 14.38 26.57
CA ILE A 438 25.71 14.39 26.53
C ILE A 438 26.29 12.98 26.32
N ARG A 439 25.53 11.95 26.71
CA ARG A 439 25.91 10.53 26.59
C ARG A 439 25.85 10.00 25.16
N TRP A 440 25.02 10.57 24.30
CA TRP A 440 24.73 10.02 22.98
C TRP A 440 25.20 10.95 21.85
N THR A 441 25.65 10.34 20.76
CA THR A 441 26.12 11.09 19.59
C THR A 441 24.93 11.44 18.73
N ARG A 442 24.76 12.71 18.33
CA ARG A 442 23.77 13.06 17.31
C ARG A 442 24.21 12.46 15.97
N ARG A 443 23.54 11.39 15.55
CA ARG A 443 23.75 10.67 14.28
C ARG A 443 22.41 10.13 13.77
N ARG A 444 22.34 9.75 12.50
CA ARG A 444 21.22 8.95 11.97
C ARG A 444 21.31 7.50 12.49
N THR A 445 20.18 6.96 12.89
CA THR A 445 20.03 5.60 13.45
C THR A 445 18.86 4.88 12.80
N LEU A 446 18.94 3.55 12.77
CA LEU A 446 17.84 2.66 12.38
C LEU A 446 16.82 2.57 13.51
N ILE A 447 15.53 2.46 13.18
CA ILE A 447 14.48 2.26 14.19
C ILE A 447 14.66 0.93 14.93
N GLU A 448 15.20 -0.09 14.27
CA GLU A 448 15.50 -1.37 14.92
C GLU A 448 16.61 -1.27 15.97
N GLU A 449 17.53 -0.31 15.84
CA GLU A 449 18.49 0.00 16.92
C GLU A 449 17.76 0.59 18.14
N HIS A 450 16.72 1.40 17.92
CA HIS A 450 15.90 1.94 19.01
C HIS A 450 15.18 0.84 19.75
N HIS A 451 14.56 -0.08 19.02
CA HIS A 451 13.88 -1.25 19.58
C HIS A 451 14.82 -2.07 20.47
N TRP A 452 16.02 -2.41 19.97
CA TRP A 452 17.04 -3.15 20.72
C TRP A 452 17.52 -2.41 21.97
N ARG A 453 17.72 -1.09 21.87
CA ARG A 453 18.20 -0.29 23.02
C ARG A 453 17.14 -0.05 24.06
N ALA A 454 15.89 0.14 23.65
CA ALA A 454 14.75 0.29 24.54
C ALA A 454 14.60 -0.98 25.40
N GLU A 455 14.67 -2.16 24.79
CA GLU A 455 14.62 -3.44 25.52
C GLU A 455 15.80 -3.59 26.50
N ARG A 456 17.02 -3.26 26.06
CA ARG A 456 18.22 -3.48 26.88
C ARG A 456 18.44 -2.46 28.00
N HIS A 457 18.06 -1.20 27.79
CA HIS A 457 18.40 -0.10 28.71
C HIS A 457 17.18 0.52 29.40
N GLY A 458 15.95 0.26 28.95
CA GLY A 458 14.71 0.80 29.52
C GLY A 458 14.69 2.33 29.67
N GLY A 459 15.55 3.05 28.95
CA GLY A 459 15.84 4.46 29.21
C GLY A 459 14.91 5.41 28.45
N PRO A 460 14.59 6.59 29.01
CA PRO A 460 13.74 7.58 28.35
C PRO A 460 14.35 8.04 27.02
N GLY A 461 13.55 8.01 25.96
CA GLY A 461 13.88 8.56 24.63
C GLY A 461 14.37 7.56 23.57
N TRP A 462 14.44 6.26 23.87
CA TRP A 462 14.51 5.22 22.84
C TRP A 462 13.11 4.69 22.54
N THR A 463 12.76 4.55 21.27
CA THR A 463 11.45 4.04 20.86
C THR A 463 11.38 2.53 21.05
N PRO A 464 10.43 1.99 21.85
CA PRO A 464 10.26 0.54 22.00
C PRO A 464 9.63 -0.08 20.75
N ALA A 465 9.89 -1.36 20.52
CA ALA A 465 9.25 -2.12 19.45
C ALA A 465 7.72 -2.14 19.65
N PRO A 466 6.93 -1.87 18.61
CA PRO A 466 5.50 -2.12 18.64
C PRO A 466 5.21 -3.60 18.96
N PRO A 467 4.06 -3.92 19.60
CA PRO A 467 3.67 -5.30 19.87
C PRO A 467 3.71 -6.15 18.60
N GLY A 468 4.35 -7.32 18.66
CA GLY A 468 4.50 -8.24 17.52
C GLY A 468 5.64 -7.93 16.54
N THR A 469 6.51 -6.95 16.85
CA THR A 469 7.73 -6.69 16.07
C THR A 469 8.94 -7.34 16.75
N ASP A 470 9.66 -8.20 16.02
CA ASP A 470 10.86 -8.86 16.53
C ASP A 470 12.01 -7.87 16.76
N VAL A 471 12.57 -7.89 17.96
CA VAL A 471 13.75 -7.09 18.30
C VAL A 471 14.99 -7.75 17.74
N ARG A 472 15.69 -7.05 16.84
CA ARG A 472 16.85 -7.59 16.12
C ARG A 472 18.15 -7.40 16.91
N ALA A 473 18.93 -8.46 17.01
CA ALA A 473 20.23 -8.45 17.69
C ALA A 473 21.28 -7.61 16.91
N PRO A 474 22.33 -7.10 17.58
CA PRO A 474 23.39 -6.31 16.94
C PRO A 474 24.08 -7.03 15.77
N ALA A 475 24.20 -8.36 15.82
CA ALA A 475 24.76 -9.19 14.76
C ALA A 475 23.98 -9.04 13.43
N VAL A 476 22.66 -8.86 13.49
CA VAL A 476 21.79 -8.63 12.32
C VAL A 476 21.83 -7.17 11.88
N LEU A 477 21.90 -6.23 12.82
CA LEU A 477 21.90 -4.80 12.51
C LEU A 477 23.22 -4.31 11.88
N ALA A 478 24.36 -4.92 12.21
CA ALA A 478 25.65 -4.52 11.66
C ALA A 478 25.71 -4.64 10.11
N PRO A 479 25.30 -5.77 9.49
CA PRO A 479 25.15 -5.88 8.04
C PRO A 479 24.17 -4.85 7.43
N VAL A 480 23.05 -4.55 8.09
CA VAL A 480 22.07 -3.55 7.61
C VAL A 480 22.70 -2.16 7.54
N TYR A 481 23.42 -1.75 8.59
CA TYR A 481 24.20 -0.50 8.62
C TYR A 481 25.24 -0.45 7.49
N ARG A 482 25.92 -1.57 7.22
CA ARG A 482 26.93 -1.67 6.16
C ARG A 482 26.32 -1.50 4.77
N GLN A 483 25.20 -2.15 4.50
CA GLN A 483 24.51 -2.05 3.20
C GLN A 483 24.01 -0.63 2.96
N LEU A 484 23.34 -0.01 3.93
CA LEU A 484 22.90 1.38 3.83
C LEU A 484 24.04 2.38 3.69
N ARG A 485 25.18 2.14 4.35
CA ARG A 485 26.39 2.94 4.13
C ARG A 485 26.80 2.89 2.67
N LYS A 486 26.91 1.69 2.09
CA LYS A 486 27.31 1.50 0.68
C LYS A 486 26.34 2.23 -0.27
N ALA A 487 25.03 2.09 -0.06
CA ALA A 487 24.02 2.82 -0.84
C ALA A 487 24.22 4.35 -0.80
N LEU A 488 24.54 4.90 0.37
CA LEU A 488 24.82 6.33 0.53
C LEU A 488 26.15 6.77 -0.09
N GLU A 489 27.18 5.93 -0.02
CA GLU A 489 28.48 6.16 -0.68
C GLU A 489 28.31 6.20 -2.21
N ASP A 490 27.57 5.24 -2.76
CA ASP A 490 27.25 5.17 -4.20
C ASP A 490 26.39 6.38 -4.64
N GLY A 491 25.51 6.86 -3.76
CA GLY A 491 24.74 8.10 -3.92
C GLY A 491 25.53 9.41 -3.68
N ARG A 492 26.85 9.34 -3.46
CA ARG A 492 27.74 10.49 -3.12
C ARG A 492 27.34 11.27 -1.86
N ASN A 493 26.59 10.64 -0.95
CA ASN A 493 26.24 11.20 0.34
C ASN A 493 27.25 10.77 1.42
N GLU A 494 28.48 11.27 1.29
CA GLU A 494 29.57 11.04 2.25
C GLU A 494 29.21 11.44 3.71
N PRO A 495 28.49 12.56 3.98
CA PRO A 495 28.05 12.92 5.33
C PRO A 495 27.23 11.83 6.02
N GLY A 496 26.26 11.29 5.28
CA GLY A 496 25.34 10.25 5.74
C GLY A 496 26.08 8.96 5.97
N ALA A 497 26.89 8.52 4.99
CA ALA A 497 27.68 7.28 5.10
C ALA A 497 28.52 7.20 6.39
N ALA A 498 29.10 8.31 6.83
CA ALA A 498 29.87 8.37 8.08
C ALA A 498 29.02 8.06 9.34
N ASP A 499 27.76 8.49 9.39
CA ASP A 499 26.86 8.16 10.51
C ASP A 499 26.56 6.65 10.57
N PHE A 500 26.35 6.03 9.40
CA PHE A 500 26.09 4.58 9.29
C PHE A 500 27.34 3.75 9.58
N TYR A 501 28.54 4.22 9.20
CA TYR A 501 29.79 3.58 9.61
C TYR A 501 29.96 3.56 11.13
N TYR A 502 29.64 4.67 11.80
CA TYR A 502 29.67 4.70 13.26
C TYR A 502 28.67 3.69 13.86
N GLY A 503 27.46 3.62 13.30
CA GLY A 503 26.43 2.65 13.69
C GLY A 503 26.91 1.20 13.56
N GLU A 504 27.49 0.84 12.41
CA GLU A 504 28.06 -0.49 12.16
C GLU A 504 29.10 -0.88 13.22
N MET A 505 30.07 0.01 13.49
CA MET A 505 31.14 -0.26 14.46
C MET A 505 30.59 -0.39 15.89
N GLU A 506 29.56 0.36 16.22
CA GLU A 506 28.91 0.24 17.51
C GLU A 506 28.14 -1.08 17.68
N MET A 507 27.46 -1.55 16.63
CA MET A 507 26.78 -2.85 16.66
C MET A 507 27.80 -3.99 16.82
N ARG A 508 28.90 -3.98 16.06
CA ARG A 508 29.99 -4.98 16.20
C ARG A 508 30.62 -5.00 17.59
N ARG A 509 30.74 -3.85 18.24
CA ARG A 509 31.27 -3.76 19.62
C ARG A 509 30.33 -4.41 20.65
N HIS A 510 29.01 -4.27 20.45
CA HIS A 510 27.99 -4.80 21.36
C HIS A 510 27.51 -6.21 21.01
N ASP A 511 27.92 -6.72 19.85
CA ASP A 511 27.67 -8.09 19.41
C ASP A 511 28.44 -9.10 20.28
N PRO A 512 27.76 -10.01 21.00
CA PRO A 512 28.42 -11.02 21.82
C PRO A 512 29.23 -12.05 21.00
N GLU A 513 28.90 -12.24 19.72
CA GLU A 513 29.55 -13.22 18.85
C GLU A 513 30.91 -12.73 18.32
N THR A 514 31.13 -11.41 18.30
CA THR A 514 32.42 -10.83 17.90
C THR A 514 33.54 -11.27 18.85
N PRO A 515 34.70 -11.74 18.33
CA PRO A 515 35.84 -12.15 19.14
C PRO A 515 36.24 -11.09 20.18
N ARG A 516 36.60 -11.53 21.39
CA ARG A 516 36.94 -10.62 22.50
C ARG A 516 38.05 -9.63 22.13
N GLY A 517 39.08 -10.08 21.41
CA GLY A 517 40.19 -9.22 20.96
C GLY A 517 39.73 -8.10 20.02
N GLU A 518 38.82 -8.42 19.10
CA GLU A 518 38.24 -7.43 18.19
C GLU A 518 37.34 -6.44 18.93
N ARG A 519 36.53 -6.90 19.90
CA ARG A 519 35.72 -5.99 20.73
C ARG A 519 36.57 -5.03 21.56
N VAL A 520 37.68 -5.50 22.11
CA VAL A 520 38.65 -4.65 22.83
C VAL A 520 39.27 -3.64 21.88
N LEU A 521 39.68 -4.06 20.68
CA LEU A 521 40.22 -3.17 19.66
C LEU A 521 39.22 -2.09 19.24
N LEU A 522 37.96 -2.46 18.97
CA LEU A 522 36.87 -1.53 18.66
C LEU A 522 36.60 -0.58 19.83
N GLY A 523 36.65 -1.09 21.07
CA GLY A 523 36.54 -0.27 22.28
C GLY A 523 37.64 0.79 22.39
N LEU A 524 38.90 0.40 22.16
CA LEU A 524 40.05 1.32 22.13
C LEU A 524 39.92 2.34 20.99
N TYR A 525 39.56 1.89 19.79
CA TYR A 525 39.38 2.76 18.62
C TYR A 525 38.26 3.80 18.84
N TRP A 526 37.17 3.41 19.50
CA TRP A 526 36.11 4.31 19.93
C TRP A 526 36.58 5.33 20.98
N ALA A 527 37.33 4.87 21.98
CA ALA A 527 37.82 5.72 23.08
C ALA A 527 38.80 6.78 22.56
N VAL A 528 39.71 6.39 21.66
CA VAL A 528 40.77 7.25 21.12
C VAL A 528 40.23 8.26 20.10
N SER A 529 39.38 7.82 19.16
CA SER A 529 39.04 8.64 17.98
C SER A 529 37.55 8.67 17.63
N GLY A 530 36.70 7.95 18.39
CA GLY A 530 35.29 7.79 18.03
C GLY A 530 35.11 7.13 16.67
N TYR A 531 35.87 6.06 16.42
CA TYR A 531 35.96 5.37 15.13
C TYR A 531 36.49 6.26 13.99
N GLY A 532 37.48 7.10 14.27
CA GLY A 532 38.10 7.97 13.27
C GLY A 532 37.25 9.15 12.80
N LEU A 533 36.10 9.41 13.43
CA LEU A 533 35.17 10.46 13.03
C LEU A 533 35.21 11.69 13.96
N ARG A 534 35.93 11.64 15.08
CA ARG A 534 35.96 12.72 16.09
C ARG A 534 37.37 13.25 16.33
N ALA A 535 37.73 14.31 15.61
CA ALA A 535 39.02 14.98 15.74
C ALA A 535 39.27 15.51 17.17
N THR A 536 38.24 16.00 17.86
CA THR A 536 38.38 16.54 19.23
C THR A 536 38.85 15.51 20.25
N ARG A 537 38.43 14.24 20.12
CA ARG A 537 38.90 13.15 20.98
C ARG A 537 40.35 12.81 20.70
N ALA A 538 40.71 12.67 19.42
CA ALA A 538 42.08 12.37 19.01
C ALA A 538 43.05 13.49 19.42
N LEU A 539 42.66 14.77 19.24
CA LEU A 539 43.44 15.93 19.69
C LEU A 539 43.54 16.02 21.22
N GLY A 540 42.48 15.66 21.95
CA GLY A 540 42.51 15.58 23.41
C GLY A 540 43.48 14.51 23.92
N TRP A 541 43.47 13.32 23.30
CA TRP A 541 44.44 12.26 23.60
C TRP A 541 45.85 12.64 23.20
N LEU A 542 46.02 13.34 22.07
CA LEU A 542 47.32 13.86 21.66
C LEU A 542 47.86 14.86 22.69
N LEU A 543 47.04 15.82 23.12
CA LEU A 543 47.42 16.78 24.15
C LEU A 543 47.79 16.09 25.47
N LEU A 544 46.98 15.13 25.91
CA LEU A 544 47.24 14.36 27.12
C LEU A 544 48.54 13.54 27.00
N ALA A 545 48.77 12.90 25.85
CA ALA A 545 50.00 12.16 25.57
C ALA A 545 51.21 13.09 25.62
N VAL A 546 51.17 14.23 24.93
CA VAL A 546 52.24 15.24 24.95
C VAL A 546 52.52 15.71 26.38
N VAL A 547 51.50 16.04 27.16
CA VAL A 547 51.66 16.46 28.56
C VAL A 547 52.28 15.35 29.41
N ALA A 548 51.82 14.11 29.26
CA ALA A 548 52.36 12.95 29.96
C ALA A 548 53.81 12.66 29.57
N THR A 549 54.15 12.72 28.28
CA THR A 549 55.52 12.56 27.77
C THR A 549 56.41 13.65 28.33
N VAL A 550 56.00 14.92 28.29
CA VAL A 550 56.78 16.05 28.85
C VAL A 550 57.02 15.87 30.35
N LEU A 551 55.99 15.45 31.09
CA LEU A 551 56.10 15.20 32.53
C LEU A 551 57.04 14.02 32.84
N ALA A 552 56.90 12.91 32.13
CA ALA A 552 57.79 11.75 32.25
C ALA A 552 59.25 12.11 31.88
N MET A 553 59.44 12.90 30.83
CA MET A 553 60.76 13.36 30.40
C MET A 553 61.40 14.32 31.40
N THR A 554 60.60 15.17 32.04
CA THR A 554 61.05 16.08 33.10
C THR A 554 61.50 15.32 34.36
N LEU A 555 60.76 14.26 34.72
CA LEU A 555 60.97 13.48 35.95
C LEU A 555 62.09 12.43 35.82
N TRP A 556 62.19 11.78 34.65
CA TRP A 556 63.06 10.61 34.44
C TRP A 556 63.94 10.68 33.20
N GLY A 557 63.52 11.39 32.15
CA GLY A 557 64.16 11.31 30.84
C GLY A 557 65.37 12.22 30.64
N LEU A 558 65.38 13.40 31.25
CA LEU A 558 66.53 14.30 31.20
C LEU A 558 67.58 13.92 32.24
N PRO A 559 68.89 13.95 31.91
CA PRO A 559 69.95 13.64 32.86
C PRO A 559 69.99 14.65 34.03
N GLN A 560 70.67 14.28 35.12
CA GLN A 560 70.82 15.17 36.28
C GLN A 560 71.59 16.44 35.92
N ASP A 561 72.68 16.29 35.16
CA ASP A 561 73.53 17.33 34.61
C ASP A 561 73.83 17.01 33.13
N ASP A 562 74.05 18.02 32.30
CA ASP A 562 74.48 17.79 30.91
C ASP A 562 75.92 17.24 30.92
N PRO A 563 76.17 16.02 30.40
CA PRO A 563 77.49 15.41 30.44
C PRO A 563 78.48 16.24 29.62
N ARG A 564 79.43 16.86 30.33
CA ARG A 564 80.47 17.70 29.71
C ARG A 564 81.53 16.79 29.11
N GLN A 565 81.84 16.98 27.83
CA GLN A 565 82.99 16.33 27.20
C GLN A 565 84.28 16.81 27.86
N THR A 566 85.01 15.90 28.48
CA THR A 566 86.34 16.16 29.03
C THR A 566 87.38 15.49 28.14
N SER A 567 88.08 16.29 27.35
CA SER A 567 89.24 15.83 26.58
C SER A 567 90.46 15.85 27.48
N THR A 568 90.91 14.67 27.90
CA THR A 568 92.18 14.52 28.61
C THR A 568 93.27 14.21 27.59
N GLY A 569 94.34 15.00 27.59
CA GLY A 569 95.48 14.82 26.69
C GLY A 569 96.67 14.31 27.46
N ARG A 570 97.27 13.19 27.02
CA ARG A 570 98.56 12.73 27.55
C ARG A 570 99.64 13.04 26.51
N VAL A 571 100.58 13.90 26.88
CA VAL A 571 101.73 14.27 26.02
C VAL A 571 102.89 13.36 26.38
N SER A 572 103.36 12.55 25.43
CA SER A 572 104.55 11.73 25.59
C SER A 572 105.43 11.87 24.34
N GLY A 573 106.66 12.36 24.54
CA GLY A 573 107.77 12.25 23.59
C GLY A 573 107.46 12.61 22.12
N GLY A 574 106.72 13.69 21.86
CA GLY A 574 106.46 14.21 20.50
C GLY A 574 105.09 13.91 19.89
N GLY A 575 104.22 13.12 20.56
CA GLY A 575 102.85 12.87 20.13
C GLY A 575 101.81 13.29 21.18
N ILE A 576 100.73 13.95 20.76
CA ILE A 576 99.57 14.28 21.60
C ILE A 576 98.50 13.22 21.36
N THR A 577 98.19 12.41 22.38
CA THR A 577 97.03 11.52 22.35
C THR A 577 95.90 12.19 23.13
N LEU A 578 94.87 12.63 22.42
CA LEU A 578 93.64 13.20 22.99
C LEU A 578 92.62 12.08 23.19
N THR A 579 92.39 11.68 24.44
CA THR A 579 91.29 10.79 24.80
C THR A 579 90.10 11.64 25.23
N THR A 580 89.10 11.73 24.35
CA THR A 580 87.82 12.36 24.67
C THR A 580 86.91 11.32 25.31
N GLU A 581 86.80 11.37 26.63
CA GLU A 581 85.86 10.55 27.38
C GLU A 581 84.59 11.37 27.67
N LYS A 582 83.44 10.75 27.45
CA LYS A 582 82.13 11.34 27.68
C LYS A 582 81.34 10.42 28.61
N PRO A 583 80.99 10.87 29.82
CA PRO A 583 80.29 10.04 30.79
C PRO A 583 78.84 9.79 30.36
N ASP A 584 78.32 8.60 30.64
CA ASP A 584 76.94 8.23 30.34
C ASP A 584 75.94 9.08 31.15
N PRO A 585 74.80 9.47 30.56
CA PRO A 585 73.80 10.29 31.23
C PRO A 585 73.19 9.57 32.44
N VAL A 586 73.34 10.16 33.63
CA VAL A 586 72.89 9.58 34.90
C VAL A 586 71.45 10.01 35.22
N ASN A 587 70.65 9.06 35.73
CA ASN A 587 69.28 9.31 36.17
C ASN A 587 69.21 10.38 37.28
N PRO A 588 68.22 11.29 37.26
CA PRO A 588 68.07 12.31 38.29
C PRO A 588 67.83 11.71 39.67
N GLN A 589 68.53 12.23 40.69
CA GLN A 589 68.42 11.83 42.10
C GLN A 589 67.79 12.97 42.95
N GLY A 590 67.14 12.63 44.08
CA GLY A 590 66.50 13.58 45.00
C GLY A 590 64.96 13.70 44.89
N PRO A 591 64.31 14.54 45.73
CA PRO A 591 62.85 14.61 45.88
C PRO A 591 62.13 15.08 44.60
N TYR A 592 60.96 14.50 44.28
CA TYR A 592 60.19 14.80 43.06
C TYR A 592 59.89 16.29 42.87
N ALA A 593 59.65 17.04 43.96
CA ALA A 593 59.40 18.48 43.91
C ALA A 593 60.57 19.31 43.35
N ARG A 594 61.83 18.84 43.49
CA ARG A 594 63.01 19.50 42.92
C ARG A 594 63.25 19.12 41.44
N ARG A 595 62.63 18.04 40.95
CA ARG A 595 62.73 17.58 39.56
C ARG A 595 61.77 18.33 38.63
N LEU A 596 60.62 18.77 39.16
CA LEU A 596 59.63 19.59 38.46
C LEU A 596 60.04 21.07 38.42
N SER A 597 61.16 21.39 37.77
CA SER A 597 61.59 22.77 37.57
C SER A 597 61.21 23.29 36.18
N GLY A 598 60.84 24.57 36.08
CA GLY A 598 60.44 25.19 34.81
C GLY A 598 61.48 25.06 33.69
N LYS A 599 62.78 25.12 34.04
CA LYS A 599 63.89 24.94 33.09
C LYS A 599 63.97 23.52 32.53
N ARG A 600 63.72 22.48 33.35
CA ARG A 600 63.68 21.08 32.88
C ARG A 600 62.43 20.82 32.07
N ALA A 601 61.29 21.39 32.45
CA ALA A 601 60.03 21.29 31.70
C ALA A 601 60.13 21.95 30.30
N GLU A 602 60.79 23.12 30.19
CA GLU A 602 61.04 23.77 28.89
C GLU A 602 61.95 22.92 28.00
N LYS A 603 63.02 22.35 28.57
CA LYS A 603 63.95 21.46 27.85
C LYS A 603 63.25 20.17 27.41
N ALA A 604 62.41 19.59 28.27
CA ALA A 604 61.59 18.42 27.96
C ALA A 604 60.59 18.73 26.84
N LEU A 605 59.88 19.87 26.91
CA LEU A 605 58.95 20.31 25.87
C LEU A 605 59.64 20.46 24.52
N ARG A 606 60.80 21.13 24.47
CA ARG A 606 61.59 21.28 23.25
C ARG A 606 62.03 19.93 22.67
N THR A 607 62.42 19.00 23.54
CA THR A 607 62.82 17.64 23.16
C THR A 607 61.64 16.86 22.57
N VAL A 608 60.47 16.90 23.21
CA VAL A 608 59.25 16.20 22.74
C VAL A 608 58.79 16.77 21.40
N VAL A 609 58.62 18.09 21.30
CA VAL A 609 58.21 18.74 20.03
C VAL A 609 59.20 18.45 18.91
N ASN A 610 60.50 18.54 19.17
CA ASN A 610 61.51 18.23 18.17
C ASN A 610 61.52 16.75 17.80
N SER A 611 61.27 15.82 18.72
CA SER A 611 61.23 14.38 18.43
C SER A 611 60.04 13.95 17.57
N VAL A 612 58.91 14.66 17.71
CA VAL A 612 57.66 14.36 17.01
C VAL A 612 57.66 14.96 15.61
N VAL A 613 58.26 16.14 15.46
CA VAL A 613 58.33 16.86 14.17
C VAL A 613 59.61 16.52 13.39
N PHE A 614 60.72 16.25 14.07
CA PHE A 614 62.03 15.98 13.48
C PHE A 614 62.61 14.64 13.97
N ARG A 615 63.30 13.91 13.08
CA ARG A 615 63.80 12.53 13.34
C ARG A 615 64.79 12.39 14.52
N SER A 616 65.31 13.48 15.08
CA SER A 616 66.21 13.46 16.23
C SER A 616 66.13 14.74 17.05
N SER A 617 65.91 14.62 18.37
CA SER A 617 65.96 15.76 19.30
C SER A 617 67.39 16.30 19.54
N GLY A 618 68.42 15.50 19.21
CA GLY A 618 69.84 15.86 19.40
C GLY A 618 70.26 16.04 20.86
N GLN A 619 69.40 15.64 21.80
CA GLN A 619 69.61 15.75 23.24
C GLN A 619 70.06 14.41 23.81
N GLU A 620 70.91 14.47 24.84
CA GLU A 620 71.34 13.29 25.56
C GLU A 620 70.31 12.92 26.61
N LEU A 621 69.81 11.69 26.51
CA LEU A 621 68.72 11.18 27.31
C LEU A 621 69.21 10.02 28.16
N THR A 622 68.62 9.88 29.35
CA THR A 622 68.81 8.67 30.16
C THR A 622 68.21 7.47 29.43
N THR A 623 68.54 6.24 29.84
CA THR A 623 67.91 5.02 29.27
C THR A 623 66.38 5.09 29.33
N ALA A 624 65.82 5.61 30.42
CA ALA A 624 64.38 5.85 30.55
C ALA A 624 63.89 6.91 29.56
N GLY A 625 64.65 8.00 29.36
CA GLY A 625 64.35 9.03 28.37
C GLY A 625 64.36 8.50 26.94
N THR A 626 65.30 7.62 26.58
CA THR A 626 65.35 6.99 25.25
C THR A 626 64.07 6.17 24.97
N TYR A 627 63.61 5.36 25.94
CA TYR A 627 62.36 4.61 25.78
C TYR A 627 61.11 5.51 25.71
N ILE A 628 61.08 6.60 26.48
CA ILE A 628 60.00 7.59 26.42
C ILE A 628 59.95 8.26 25.04
N GLU A 629 61.10 8.68 24.49
CA GLU A 629 61.20 9.27 23.15
C GLU A 629 60.82 8.29 22.05
N MET A 630 61.25 7.02 22.15
CA MET A 630 60.83 5.98 21.19
C MET A 630 59.32 5.76 21.21
N THR A 631 58.70 5.80 22.38
CA THR A 631 57.25 5.62 22.52
C THR A 631 56.47 6.80 21.96
N SER A 632 56.90 8.05 22.24
CA SER A 632 56.23 9.26 21.73
C SER A 632 56.28 9.34 20.20
N ARG A 633 57.39 8.90 19.58
CA ARG A 633 57.57 8.84 18.11
C ARG A 633 56.58 7.91 17.39
N VAL A 634 55.95 6.99 18.10
CA VAL A 634 54.92 6.11 17.52
C VAL A 634 53.53 6.61 17.88
N VAL A 635 53.29 6.92 19.16
CA VAL A 635 51.96 7.22 19.68
C VAL A 635 51.47 8.60 19.20
N GLU A 636 52.30 9.63 19.27
CA GLU A 636 51.88 11.00 18.99
C GLU A 636 51.60 11.23 17.49
N PRO A 637 52.43 10.75 16.54
CA PRO A 637 52.09 10.79 15.10
C PRO A 637 50.86 9.96 14.74
N ALA A 638 50.64 8.81 15.38
CA ALA A 638 49.44 7.99 15.15
C ALA A 638 48.16 8.73 15.57
N LEU A 639 48.17 9.39 16.73
CA LEU A 639 47.06 10.23 17.20
C LEU A 639 46.82 11.44 16.30
N LEU A 640 47.89 12.08 15.81
CA LEU A 640 47.79 13.16 14.84
C LEU A 640 47.19 12.67 13.51
N GLY A 641 47.62 11.50 13.02
CA GLY A 641 47.05 10.87 11.82
C GLY A 641 45.56 10.59 11.95
N LEU A 642 45.11 10.07 13.10
CA LEU A 642 43.69 9.88 13.41
C LEU A 642 42.91 11.20 13.47
N ALA A 643 43.51 12.26 14.00
CA ALA A 643 42.90 13.60 14.01
C ALA A 643 42.73 14.15 12.58
N VAL A 644 43.76 14.02 11.74
CA VAL A 644 43.71 14.47 10.33
C VAL A 644 42.65 13.69 9.54
N LEU A 645 42.57 12.37 9.71
CA LEU A 645 41.52 11.55 9.09
C LEU A 645 40.11 12.02 9.50
N ALA A 646 39.91 12.28 10.79
CA ALA A 646 38.63 12.77 11.30
C ALA A 646 38.27 14.18 10.80
N VAL A 647 39.27 15.07 10.63
CA VAL A 647 39.06 16.39 10.02
C VAL A 647 38.71 16.23 8.54
N ARG A 648 39.42 15.37 7.80
CA ARG A 648 39.12 15.10 6.39
C ARG A 648 37.69 14.59 6.20
N SER A 649 37.22 13.67 7.04
CA SER A 649 35.83 13.19 7.00
C SER A 649 34.82 14.29 7.34
N ARG A 650 35.21 15.30 8.13
CA ARG A 650 34.35 16.43 8.49
C ARG A 650 34.33 17.54 7.44
N VAL A 651 35.40 17.70 6.66
CA VAL A 651 35.46 18.66 5.54
C VAL A 651 34.74 18.11 4.31
N LYS A 652 34.71 16.78 4.15
CA LYS A 652 33.87 16.07 3.18
C LYS A 652 32.37 16.07 3.54
N ARG A 653 32.05 16.42 4.78
CA ARG A 653 30.69 16.59 5.29
C ARG A 653 30.12 17.93 4.87
#